data_AF-A0AAD4EW05-F1
#
_entry.id   AF-A0AAD4EW05-F1
#
_cell.length_a   1.000
_cell.length_b   1.000
_cell.length_c   1.000
_cell.angle_alpha   90.00
_cell.angle_beta   90.00
_cell.angle_gamma   90.00
#
_symmetry.space_group_name_H-M   'P 1'
#
loop_
_entity.id
_entity.type
_entity.pdbx_description
1 polymer ?
#
loop_
_entity_poly.entity_id
_entity_poly.type
_entity_poly.pdbx_seq_one_letter_code
_entity_poly.pdbx_strand_id
1 'polypeptide(L)'
;MRLPPPDVVATWPPPNYTNPDTRGPALIIVELITLPIALICLGLRLYVRFTIINQGHHWDDWMMVGGALFGVGVTTCVVLAFTHYGWDIHVWDLSIDKMIAGRQISFAAQALPLSSYWNLLRNHRDCLPEDRALLAQAITTAVCDFIVWVLPLPSLYQAKLPLMQRLALITLFSFGLIVVFAACIRTYWIHYVVQETYDVTWYGFHLWMWTAIEVQLGIICGCVPWLKSLFKFWRSRRSVIDITDKSGKMSGSRSDGQRTVTSKGGTVVRMDSLGQHSTFGERERGRKGSGGEIYVDLERGPNRDAREPDVIEVFPDSPRESVRGVQRGTLVTTPTDILRETPTDTLRGTPTDVFEETPPDSPRGTPADGPRITPTLDPPPQQKWAEEGYAVAQILVSDGASGIAEQLGTAIAELGKLPECTGDKYGLVVITGESASSSTSLFDAIASHPRIVGAVFYGAPPGRNLAVPVLAHIPGNGRVSQQEGKGATGLTVHAYPAAARFFNIPAHTDYRASAAAVAHTRSLSFLKPLMGGPYFDLEAIWDEHTRYEFADRSVEETMATMVDEPYVNHVPTLTGGIGRARLTRFYRDHFIFSNPDDAALELVSRTVGIDRVVDEFLFNCTHDRVIDWLIPGVPPTFRPLSIPFTSIVNIRGDRLYHEHIAWDQGTVLRQLGLLPDYLPFPYSLPGGGEAADGQQFEYRVPVAGRETAKKLVDENAWPSNEMIAFAVREVPKKE
;
A
#
# COMPACT_ATOMS: atom_id res chain seq x y z
N MET A 1 14.50 -52.45 4.99
CA MET A 1 14.95 -53.35 3.90
C MET A 1 14.71 -54.79 4.32
N ARG A 2 14.35 -55.68 3.39
CA ARG A 2 14.21 -57.12 3.65
C ARG A 2 15.60 -57.75 3.76
N LEU A 3 15.76 -58.73 4.67
CA LEU A 3 16.95 -59.59 4.66
C LEU A 3 16.75 -60.66 3.57
N PRO A 4 17.77 -60.96 2.75
CA PRO A 4 17.68 -62.02 1.76
C PRO A 4 17.57 -63.38 2.47
N PRO A 5 16.62 -64.26 2.08
CA PRO A 5 16.58 -65.63 2.60
C PRO A 5 17.82 -66.41 2.12
N PRO A 6 18.29 -67.43 2.86
CA PRO A 6 19.51 -68.17 2.54
C PRO A 6 19.54 -68.72 1.10
N ASP A 7 18.38 -69.15 0.60
CA ASP A 7 18.22 -69.70 -0.75
C ASP A 7 18.51 -68.65 -1.85
N VAL A 8 18.20 -67.38 -1.60
CA VAL A 8 18.52 -66.28 -2.53
C VAL A 8 19.99 -65.90 -2.45
N VAL A 9 20.57 -65.84 -1.25
CA VAL A 9 22.02 -65.58 -1.08
C VAL A 9 22.85 -66.64 -1.80
N ALA A 10 22.39 -67.90 -1.82
CA ALA A 10 23.04 -68.98 -2.55
C ALA A 10 22.98 -68.85 -4.09
N THR A 11 22.14 -67.97 -4.65
CA THR A 11 22.08 -67.69 -6.09
C THR A 11 23.00 -66.55 -6.54
N TRP A 12 23.66 -65.85 -5.61
CA TRP A 12 24.52 -64.72 -5.93
C TRP A 12 25.91 -65.17 -6.44
N PRO A 13 26.55 -64.38 -7.32
CA PRO A 13 27.93 -64.64 -7.74
C PRO A 13 28.90 -64.48 -6.55
N PRO A 14 30.10 -65.09 -6.61
CA PRO A 14 31.12 -64.93 -5.58
C PRO A 14 31.56 -63.46 -5.48
N PRO A 15 31.72 -62.91 -4.27
CA PRO A 15 31.89 -61.47 -4.07
C PRO A 15 33.28 -60.97 -4.49
N ASN A 16 33.31 -59.90 -5.29
CA ASN A 16 34.49 -59.29 -5.87
C ASN A 16 34.82 -57.96 -5.15
N TYR A 17 35.48 -58.08 -4.00
CA TYR A 17 35.89 -56.91 -3.20
C TYR A 17 37.07 -56.10 -3.81
N THR A 18 37.74 -56.61 -4.85
CA THR A 18 38.99 -56.03 -5.39
C THR A 18 38.76 -55.09 -6.58
N ASN A 19 37.80 -55.40 -7.45
CA ASN A 19 37.39 -54.51 -8.55
C ASN A 19 35.92 -54.77 -8.93
N PRO A 20 34.96 -54.33 -8.09
CA PRO A 20 33.54 -54.54 -8.32
C PRO A 20 33.01 -53.74 -9.52
N ASP A 21 31.95 -54.24 -10.16
CA ASP A 21 31.25 -53.51 -11.21
C ASP A 21 30.49 -52.32 -10.61
N THR A 22 30.69 -51.13 -11.20
CA THR A 22 30.15 -49.85 -10.71
C THR A 22 29.14 -49.25 -11.70
N ARG A 23 28.08 -48.61 -11.20
CA ARG A 23 27.11 -47.85 -12.01
C ARG A 23 27.67 -46.60 -12.70
N GLY A 24 28.85 -46.13 -12.28
CA GLY A 24 29.50 -44.94 -12.81
C GLY A 24 28.94 -43.60 -12.27
N PRO A 25 29.53 -42.46 -12.68
CA PRO A 25 29.36 -41.16 -12.02
C PRO A 25 28.04 -40.44 -12.34
N ALA A 26 27.09 -41.08 -13.04
CA ALA A 26 25.92 -40.42 -13.60
C ALA A 26 25.05 -39.69 -12.56
N LEU A 27 24.85 -40.26 -11.37
CA LEU A 27 24.10 -39.63 -10.29
C LEU A 27 24.80 -38.37 -9.76
N ILE A 28 26.11 -38.45 -9.56
CA ILE A 28 26.94 -37.33 -9.09
C ILE A 28 26.91 -36.19 -10.12
N ILE A 29 26.99 -36.51 -11.42
CA ILE A 29 26.88 -35.52 -12.51
C ILE A 29 25.53 -34.81 -12.47
N VAL A 30 24.43 -35.53 -12.27
CA VAL A 30 23.09 -34.92 -12.15
C VAL A 30 23.05 -33.99 -10.95
N GLU A 31 23.38 -34.45 -9.74
CA GLU A 31 23.32 -33.62 -8.53
C GLU A 31 24.22 -32.38 -8.59
N LEU A 32 25.45 -32.50 -9.13
CA LEU A 32 26.37 -31.38 -9.30
C LEU A 32 25.92 -30.38 -10.38
N ILE A 33 24.95 -30.71 -11.22
CA ILE A 33 24.36 -29.79 -12.20
C ILE A 33 23.06 -29.20 -11.65
N THR A 34 22.13 -30.02 -11.17
CA THR A 34 20.78 -29.56 -10.81
C THR A 34 20.75 -28.81 -9.47
N LEU A 35 21.63 -29.13 -8.50
CA LEU A 35 21.64 -28.44 -7.21
C LEU A 35 22.16 -26.99 -7.33
N PRO A 36 23.28 -26.70 -8.01
CA PRO A 36 23.68 -25.31 -8.25
C PRO A 36 22.64 -24.50 -9.03
N ILE A 37 21.95 -25.10 -10.00
CA ILE A 37 20.86 -24.43 -10.73
C ILE A 37 19.71 -24.07 -9.78
N ALA A 38 19.28 -24.99 -8.90
CA ALA A 38 18.26 -24.74 -7.90
C ALA A 38 18.66 -23.63 -6.91
N LEU A 39 19.90 -23.65 -6.42
CA LEU A 39 20.43 -22.62 -5.52
C LEU A 39 20.58 -21.25 -6.20
N ILE A 40 20.96 -21.20 -7.47
CA ILE A 40 20.99 -19.95 -8.26
C ILE A 40 19.56 -19.42 -8.45
N CYS A 41 18.60 -20.28 -8.78
CA CYS A 41 17.19 -19.86 -8.91
C CYS A 41 16.63 -19.31 -7.60
N LEU A 42 16.96 -19.93 -6.46
CA LEU A 42 16.58 -19.44 -5.13
C LEU A 42 17.28 -18.11 -4.79
N GLY A 43 18.59 -17.99 -5.03
CA GLY A 43 19.33 -16.75 -4.80
C GLY A 43 18.79 -15.58 -5.63
N LEU A 44 18.45 -15.83 -6.90
CA LEU A 44 17.80 -14.85 -7.78
C LEU A 44 16.39 -14.49 -7.29
N ARG A 45 15.59 -15.48 -6.83
CA ARG A 45 14.27 -15.24 -6.24
C ARG A 45 14.38 -14.32 -5.01
N LEU A 46 15.25 -14.64 -4.06
CA LEU A 46 15.46 -13.83 -2.84
C LEU A 46 15.95 -12.42 -3.18
N TYR A 47 16.91 -12.29 -4.10
CA TYR A 47 17.37 -10.99 -4.58
C TYR A 47 16.24 -10.16 -5.20
N VAL A 48 15.45 -10.74 -6.12
CA VAL A 48 14.30 -10.05 -6.73
C VAL A 48 13.29 -9.60 -5.67
N ARG A 49 12.91 -10.47 -4.73
CA ARG A 49 11.91 -10.11 -3.71
C ARG A 49 12.43 -9.06 -2.72
N PHE A 50 13.62 -9.25 -2.16
CA PHE A 50 14.17 -8.33 -1.15
C PHE A 50 14.71 -7.01 -1.72
N THR A 51 15.25 -6.96 -2.94
CA THR A 51 15.91 -5.74 -3.46
C THR A 51 15.24 -5.06 -4.64
N ILE A 52 14.42 -5.77 -5.43
CA ILE A 52 13.73 -5.19 -6.61
C ILE A 52 12.26 -4.90 -6.29
N ILE A 53 11.58 -5.84 -5.63
CA ILE A 53 10.14 -5.73 -5.32
C ILE A 53 9.92 -5.14 -3.91
N ASN A 54 10.91 -5.24 -3.02
CA ASN A 54 10.88 -4.71 -1.65
C ASN A 54 9.69 -5.22 -0.80
N GLN A 55 9.14 -6.38 -1.16
CA GLN A 55 8.21 -7.12 -0.31
C GLN A 55 8.97 -7.68 0.90
N GLY A 56 8.38 -7.53 2.08
CA GLY A 56 9.00 -7.94 3.34
C GLY A 56 9.22 -9.45 3.48
N HIS A 57 9.75 -9.85 4.63
CA HIS A 57 10.09 -11.25 4.92
C HIS A 57 8.87 -12.17 5.05
N HIS A 58 8.33 -12.65 3.92
CA HIS A 58 7.24 -13.63 3.90
C HIS A 58 7.74 -15.05 4.25
N TRP A 59 6.89 -15.82 4.95
CA TRP A 59 7.18 -17.21 5.34
C TRP A 59 7.51 -18.13 4.16
N ASP A 60 6.89 -17.92 3.00
CA ASP A 60 7.11 -18.70 1.76
C ASP A 60 8.60 -18.73 1.35
N ASP A 61 9.32 -17.61 1.44
CA ASP A 61 10.76 -17.58 1.13
C ASP A 61 11.60 -18.29 2.18
N TRP A 62 11.24 -18.17 3.46
CA TRP A 62 11.94 -18.88 4.55
C TRP A 62 11.70 -20.39 4.52
N MET A 63 10.50 -20.83 4.13
CA MET A 63 10.21 -22.25 3.88
C MET A 63 11.01 -22.77 2.68
N MET A 64 11.17 -21.97 1.62
CA MET A 64 12.02 -22.32 0.47
C MET A 64 13.51 -22.41 0.85
N VAL A 65 14.01 -21.49 1.69
CA VAL A 65 15.38 -21.54 2.24
C VAL A 65 15.58 -22.77 3.15
N GLY A 66 14.61 -23.08 4.01
CA GLY A 66 14.61 -24.28 4.82
C GLY A 66 14.62 -25.56 3.97
N GLY A 67 13.76 -25.63 2.95
CA GLY A 67 13.72 -26.73 1.99
C GLY A 67 15.04 -26.92 1.23
N ALA A 68 15.67 -25.83 0.78
CA ALA A 68 16.98 -25.87 0.14
C ALA A 68 18.10 -26.34 1.09
N LEU A 69 18.07 -25.95 2.37
CA LEU A 69 19.02 -26.44 3.38
C LEU A 69 18.90 -27.96 3.57
N PHE A 70 17.68 -28.50 3.68
CA PHE A 70 17.46 -29.94 3.74
C PHE A 70 17.86 -30.64 2.43
N GLY A 71 17.59 -30.05 1.27
CA GLY A 71 18.02 -30.56 -0.03
C GLY A 71 19.53 -30.69 -0.16
N VAL A 72 20.28 -29.65 0.23
CA VAL A 72 21.76 -29.69 0.29
C VAL A 72 22.24 -30.78 1.24
N GLY A 73 21.59 -30.94 2.40
CA GLY A 73 21.91 -32.00 3.36
C GLY A 73 21.73 -33.40 2.79
N VAL A 74 20.60 -33.66 2.12
CA VAL A 74 20.31 -34.97 1.48
C VAL A 74 21.28 -35.25 0.34
N THR A 75 21.49 -34.31 -0.58
CA THR A 75 22.48 -34.44 -1.68
C THR A 75 23.88 -34.70 -1.13
N THR A 76 24.30 -34.01 -0.06
CA THR A 76 25.62 -34.27 0.57
C THR A 76 25.72 -35.70 1.10
N CYS A 77 24.65 -36.20 1.75
CA CYS A 77 24.60 -37.59 2.22
C CYS A 77 24.65 -38.60 1.05
N VAL A 78 23.93 -38.34 -0.05
CA VAL A 78 23.90 -39.21 -1.23
C VAL A 78 25.26 -39.22 -1.93
N VAL A 79 25.87 -38.06 -2.19
CA VAL A 79 27.21 -37.99 -2.79
C VAL A 79 28.24 -38.74 -1.95
N LEU A 80 28.22 -38.60 -0.61
CA LEU A 80 29.08 -39.38 0.28
C LEU A 80 28.80 -40.90 0.19
N ALA A 81 27.52 -41.31 0.18
CA ALA A 81 27.13 -42.71 0.07
C ALA A 81 27.64 -43.38 -1.23
N PHE A 82 27.54 -42.67 -2.36
CA PHE A 82 28.00 -43.15 -3.67
C PHE A 82 29.52 -43.09 -3.85
N THR A 83 30.22 -42.14 -3.22
CA THR A 83 31.69 -41.97 -3.39
C THR A 83 32.54 -42.76 -2.40
N HIS A 84 32.08 -42.91 -1.16
CA HIS A 84 32.87 -43.52 -0.08
C HIS A 84 32.32 -44.87 0.42
N TYR A 85 31.01 -45.12 0.25
CA TYR A 85 30.34 -46.26 0.90
C TYR A 85 29.73 -47.29 -0.07
N GLY A 86 30.02 -47.20 -1.37
CA GLY A 86 29.74 -48.24 -2.35
C GLY A 86 28.25 -48.43 -2.67
N TRP A 87 27.49 -47.33 -2.77
CA TRP A 87 26.09 -47.40 -3.24
C TRP A 87 25.94 -47.54 -4.76
N ASP A 88 27.06 -47.54 -5.50
CA ASP A 88 27.15 -47.77 -6.93
C ASP A 88 27.49 -49.23 -7.31
N ILE A 89 27.73 -50.11 -6.33
CA ILE A 89 28.06 -51.53 -6.54
C ILE A 89 26.96 -52.47 -6.04
N HIS A 90 26.99 -53.72 -6.50
CA HIS A 90 26.04 -54.76 -6.08
C HIS A 90 26.16 -55.12 -4.60
N VAL A 91 25.04 -55.52 -3.99
CA VAL A 91 24.97 -55.79 -2.53
C VAL A 91 25.90 -56.92 -2.07
N TRP A 92 26.21 -57.90 -2.92
CA TRP A 92 27.13 -59.01 -2.60
C TRP A 92 28.61 -58.59 -2.64
N ASP A 93 28.98 -57.62 -3.47
CA ASP A 93 30.35 -57.10 -3.59
C ASP A 93 30.72 -56.09 -2.49
N LEU A 94 29.77 -55.76 -1.61
CA LEU A 94 29.93 -54.77 -0.55
C LEU A 94 30.41 -55.42 0.75
N SER A 95 31.52 -54.92 1.34
CA SER A 95 32.00 -55.42 2.63
C SER A 95 31.08 -55.00 3.78
N ILE A 96 31.00 -55.82 4.83
CA ILE A 96 30.09 -55.61 5.98
C ILE A 96 30.30 -54.22 6.62
N ASP A 97 31.54 -53.73 6.72
CA ASP A 97 31.83 -52.39 7.25
C ASP A 97 31.22 -51.28 6.39
N LYS A 98 31.30 -51.40 5.06
CA LYS A 98 30.67 -50.47 4.12
C LYS A 98 29.14 -50.56 4.15
N MET A 99 28.57 -51.77 4.31
CA MET A 99 27.13 -51.94 4.51
C MET A 99 26.64 -51.22 5.76
N ILE A 100 27.37 -51.32 6.88
CA ILE A 100 27.04 -50.63 8.13
C ILE A 100 27.11 -49.11 7.95
N ALA A 101 28.21 -48.59 7.39
CA ALA A 101 28.41 -47.16 7.20
C ALA A 101 27.44 -46.54 6.18
N GLY A 102 27.18 -47.22 5.06
CA GLY A 102 26.16 -46.80 4.09
C GLY A 102 24.76 -46.76 4.72
N ARG A 103 24.42 -47.74 5.56
CA ARG A 103 23.14 -47.74 6.28
C ARG A 103 23.04 -46.63 7.32
N GLN A 104 24.14 -46.29 8.00
CA GLN A 104 24.19 -45.12 8.92
C GLN A 104 23.86 -43.82 8.17
N ILE A 105 24.36 -43.63 6.95
CA ILE A 105 24.11 -42.43 6.14
C ILE A 105 22.67 -42.39 5.58
N SER A 106 22.11 -43.53 5.20
CA SER A 106 20.68 -43.63 4.83
C SER A 106 19.76 -43.15 5.96
N PHE A 107 20.13 -43.43 7.21
CA PHE A 107 19.39 -42.96 8.39
C PHE A 107 19.74 -41.53 8.79
N ALA A 108 20.96 -41.04 8.55
CA ALA A 108 21.31 -39.63 8.75
C ALA A 108 20.47 -38.69 7.85
N ALA A 109 20.11 -39.16 6.66
CA ALA A 109 19.18 -38.46 5.75
C ALA A 109 17.69 -38.51 6.19
N GLN A 110 17.34 -39.36 7.17
CA GLN A 110 15.98 -39.55 7.69
C GLN A 110 15.89 -39.04 9.14
N ALA A 111 15.70 -37.74 9.31
CA ALA A 111 15.75 -37.10 10.62
C ALA A 111 14.59 -37.50 11.55
N LEU A 112 14.82 -38.44 12.48
CA LEU A 112 14.15 -38.68 13.78
C LEU A 112 14.98 -39.74 14.57
N PRO A 113 14.78 -39.98 15.89
CA PRO A 113 15.90 -40.14 16.82
C PRO A 113 16.72 -41.44 16.68
N LEU A 114 18.02 -41.26 16.45
CA LEU A 114 19.09 -42.26 16.39
C LEU A 114 19.06 -43.34 17.51
N SER A 115 18.69 -42.97 18.74
CA SER A 115 18.99 -43.74 19.96
C SER A 115 18.38 -45.15 20.01
N SER A 116 17.23 -45.38 19.37
CA SER A 116 16.51 -46.66 19.47
C SER A 116 17.02 -47.74 18.51
N TYR A 117 17.79 -47.39 17.47
CA TYR A 117 18.15 -48.31 16.39
C TYR A 117 19.57 -48.93 16.53
N TRP A 118 20.41 -48.41 17.43
CA TRP A 118 21.81 -48.85 17.60
C TRP A 118 21.99 -50.31 18.06
N ASN A 119 20.97 -50.91 18.69
CA ASN A 119 21.04 -52.25 19.24
C ASN A 119 20.61 -53.31 18.20
N LEU A 120 21.50 -53.61 17.26
CA LEU A 120 21.33 -54.60 16.17
C LEU A 120 20.90 -56.02 16.62
N LEU A 121 21.02 -56.34 17.91
CA LEU A 121 20.74 -57.66 18.50
C LEU A 121 19.48 -57.69 19.41
N ARG A 122 18.64 -56.64 19.43
CA ARG A 122 17.45 -56.62 20.31
C ARG A 122 16.25 -57.32 19.66
N ASN A 123 15.77 -58.41 20.27
CA ASN A 123 14.77 -59.32 19.69
C ASN A 123 13.30 -58.81 19.68
N HIS A 124 13.02 -57.61 20.21
CA HIS A 124 11.70 -56.99 20.11
C HIS A 124 11.82 -55.64 19.41
N ARG A 125 11.16 -55.54 18.26
CA ARG A 125 11.06 -54.32 17.44
C ARG A 125 9.63 -53.78 17.52
N ASP A 126 9.38 -52.89 18.47
CA ASP A 126 8.19 -52.03 18.46
C ASP A 126 8.35 -50.89 17.44
N CYS A 127 8.84 -51.24 16.25
CA CYS A 127 9.18 -50.32 15.18
C CYS A 127 8.11 -50.44 14.09
N LEU A 128 7.65 -49.31 13.57
CA LEU A 128 6.78 -49.29 12.39
C LEU A 128 7.44 -50.08 11.24
N PRO A 129 6.68 -50.89 10.48
CA PRO A 129 7.21 -51.61 9.33
C PRO A 129 7.81 -50.64 8.31
N GLU A 130 9.15 -50.66 8.19
CA GLU A 130 9.98 -49.77 7.39
C GLU A 130 9.51 -49.70 5.92
N ASP A 131 9.08 -50.84 5.38
CA ASP A 131 8.56 -50.96 4.02
C ASP A 131 7.24 -50.20 3.82
N ARG A 132 6.32 -50.30 4.78
CA ARG A 132 5.03 -49.59 4.74
C ARG A 132 5.18 -48.11 5.03
N ALA A 133 6.08 -47.73 5.94
CA ALA A 133 6.34 -46.33 6.28
C ALA A 133 6.93 -45.56 5.08
N LEU A 134 7.97 -46.10 4.44
CA LEU A 134 8.60 -45.48 3.27
C LEU A 134 7.65 -45.40 2.06
N LEU A 135 6.86 -46.44 1.82
CA LEU A 135 5.88 -46.44 0.73
C LEU A 135 4.72 -45.45 0.99
N ALA A 136 4.21 -45.40 2.22
CA ALA A 136 3.18 -44.43 2.61
C ALA A 136 3.68 -42.97 2.51
N GLN A 137 4.92 -42.71 2.93
CA GLN A 137 5.56 -41.41 2.74
C GLN A 137 5.65 -41.04 1.25
N ALA A 138 6.16 -41.94 0.40
CA ALA A 138 6.32 -41.70 -1.03
C ALA A 138 4.99 -41.40 -1.74
N ILE A 139 3.96 -42.22 -1.47
CA ILE A 139 2.60 -42.00 -1.98
C ILE A 139 2.05 -40.64 -1.51
N THR A 140 2.23 -40.31 -0.22
CA THR A 140 1.75 -39.02 0.32
C THR A 140 2.43 -37.83 -0.37
N THR A 141 3.75 -37.87 -0.59
CA THR A 141 4.47 -36.83 -1.35
C THR A 141 3.92 -36.69 -2.77
N ALA A 142 3.80 -37.80 -3.51
CA ALA A 142 3.31 -37.77 -4.90
C ALA A 142 1.87 -37.24 -5.01
N VAL A 143 1.00 -37.54 -4.03
CA VAL A 143 -0.36 -37.00 -3.95
C VAL A 143 -0.34 -35.50 -3.63
N CYS A 144 0.50 -35.04 -2.71
CA CYS A 144 0.67 -33.61 -2.40
C CYS A 144 1.14 -32.82 -3.63
N ASP A 145 2.14 -33.32 -4.36
CA ASP A 145 2.65 -32.66 -5.57
C ASP A 145 1.57 -32.56 -6.65
N PHE A 146 0.76 -33.61 -6.83
CA PHE A 146 -0.37 -33.59 -7.75
C PHE A 146 -1.44 -32.56 -7.33
N ILE A 147 -1.78 -32.49 -6.04
CA ILE A 147 -2.74 -31.49 -5.52
C ILE A 147 -2.22 -30.06 -5.76
N VAL A 148 -0.94 -29.79 -5.46
CA VAL A 148 -0.30 -28.49 -5.69
C VAL A 148 -0.31 -28.11 -7.17
N TRP A 149 -0.11 -29.07 -8.08
CA TRP A 149 -0.21 -28.85 -9.52
C TRP A 149 -1.66 -28.59 -10.00
N VAL A 150 -2.66 -29.28 -9.44
CA VAL A 150 -4.08 -29.09 -9.82
C VAL A 150 -4.66 -27.78 -9.29
N LEU A 151 -4.33 -27.38 -8.06
CA LEU A 151 -4.95 -26.26 -7.34
C LEU A 151 -5.07 -24.95 -8.16
N PRO A 152 -4.05 -24.49 -8.91
CA PRO A 152 -4.16 -23.28 -9.72
C PRO A 152 -4.85 -23.46 -11.10
N LEU A 153 -5.17 -24.68 -11.56
CA LEU A 153 -5.78 -24.90 -12.89
C LEU A 153 -7.18 -24.26 -13.06
N PRO A 154 -8.13 -24.37 -12.10
CA PRO A 154 -9.47 -23.80 -12.27
C PRO A 154 -9.45 -22.28 -12.41
N SER A 155 -8.66 -21.60 -11.57
CA SER A 155 -8.50 -20.13 -11.58
C SER A 155 -7.93 -19.62 -12.90
N LEU A 156 -7.11 -20.42 -13.57
CA LEU A 156 -6.50 -20.06 -14.85
C LEU A 156 -7.38 -20.37 -16.06
N TYR A 157 -8.24 -21.39 -15.98
CA TYR A 157 -9.23 -21.67 -17.03
C TYR A 157 -10.23 -20.50 -17.18
N GLN A 158 -10.53 -19.81 -16.07
CA GLN A 158 -11.42 -18.65 -16.06
C GLN A 158 -10.72 -17.34 -16.51
N ALA A 159 -9.38 -17.31 -16.56
CA ALA A 159 -8.61 -16.10 -16.84
C ALA A 159 -8.36 -15.87 -18.34
N LYS A 160 -8.94 -14.79 -18.90
CA LYS A 160 -8.76 -14.36 -20.29
C LYS A 160 -7.42 -13.64 -20.51
N LEU A 161 -6.31 -14.38 -20.48
CA LEU A 161 -4.94 -13.82 -20.48
C LEU A 161 -4.33 -13.63 -21.88
N PRO A 162 -3.53 -12.57 -22.10
CA PRO A 162 -2.81 -12.34 -23.37
C PRO A 162 -1.70 -13.39 -23.60
N LEU A 163 -1.40 -13.64 -24.88
CA LEU A 163 -0.59 -14.78 -25.35
C LEU A 163 0.76 -14.97 -24.61
N MET A 164 1.49 -13.88 -24.35
CA MET A 164 2.80 -13.96 -23.67
C MET A 164 2.69 -14.30 -22.18
N GLN A 165 1.61 -13.90 -21.52
CA GLN A 165 1.35 -14.31 -20.13
C GLN A 165 0.88 -15.77 -20.09
N ARG A 166 0.03 -16.18 -21.04
CA ARG A 166 -0.42 -17.55 -21.22
C ARG A 166 0.75 -18.52 -21.48
N LEU A 167 1.74 -18.14 -22.31
CA LEU A 167 2.94 -18.94 -22.55
C LEU A 167 3.78 -19.13 -21.27
N ALA A 168 3.99 -18.08 -20.48
CA ALA A 168 4.74 -18.17 -19.21
C ALA A 168 4.04 -19.08 -18.19
N LEU A 169 2.71 -19.10 -18.17
CA LEU A 169 1.92 -20.04 -17.37
C LEU A 169 2.07 -21.47 -17.92
N ILE A 170 1.88 -21.69 -19.22
CA ILE A 170 2.07 -23.02 -19.84
C ILE A 170 3.45 -23.61 -19.50
N THR A 171 4.52 -22.81 -19.51
CA THR A 171 5.84 -23.30 -19.08
C THR A 171 5.88 -23.69 -17.60
N LEU A 172 5.25 -22.90 -16.71
CA LEU A 172 5.19 -23.23 -15.28
C LEU A 172 4.43 -24.55 -15.01
N PHE A 173 3.28 -24.75 -15.66
CA PHE A 173 2.51 -26.00 -15.53
C PHE A 173 3.21 -27.22 -16.11
N SER A 174 4.02 -27.01 -17.16
CA SER A 174 4.84 -28.07 -17.75
C SER A 174 5.93 -28.53 -16.77
N PHE A 175 6.59 -27.60 -16.06
CA PHE A 175 7.56 -27.96 -15.02
C PHE A 175 6.90 -28.67 -13.83
N GLY A 176 5.75 -28.20 -13.35
CA GLY A 176 5.03 -28.87 -12.26
C GLY A 176 4.62 -30.31 -12.60
N LEU A 177 4.19 -30.57 -13.84
CA LEU A 177 3.84 -31.92 -14.29
C LEU A 177 5.06 -32.87 -14.32
N ILE A 178 6.26 -32.36 -14.62
CA ILE A 178 7.50 -33.15 -14.61
C ILE A 178 7.87 -33.57 -13.18
N VAL A 179 7.65 -32.71 -12.18
CA VAL A 179 7.89 -33.05 -10.75
C VAL A 179 6.98 -34.21 -10.32
N VAL A 180 5.68 -34.14 -10.63
CA VAL A 180 4.71 -35.21 -10.33
C VAL A 180 5.12 -36.53 -11.01
N PHE A 181 5.60 -36.47 -12.27
CA PHE A 181 6.08 -37.66 -12.98
C PHE A 181 7.33 -38.29 -12.32
N ALA A 182 8.27 -37.46 -11.86
CA ALA A 182 9.43 -37.94 -11.10
C ALA A 182 9.02 -38.61 -9.77
N ALA A 183 8.08 -38.03 -9.04
CA ALA A 183 7.53 -38.59 -7.79
C ALA A 183 6.84 -39.95 -8.00
N CYS A 184 6.08 -40.10 -9.09
CA CYS A 184 5.48 -41.39 -9.48
C CYS A 184 6.55 -42.45 -9.79
N ILE A 185 7.60 -42.11 -10.55
CA ILE A 185 8.68 -43.04 -10.86
C ILE A 185 9.50 -43.40 -9.60
N ARG A 186 9.80 -42.43 -8.73
CA ARG A 186 10.43 -42.68 -7.43
C ARG A 186 9.60 -43.67 -6.60
N THR A 187 8.28 -43.48 -6.54
CA THR A 187 7.37 -44.37 -5.79
C THR A 187 7.37 -45.79 -6.36
N TYR A 188 7.42 -45.95 -7.68
CA TYR A 188 7.61 -47.26 -8.32
C TYR A 188 8.95 -47.91 -7.93
N TRP A 189 10.06 -47.18 -7.98
CA TRP A 189 11.37 -47.74 -7.59
C TRP A 189 11.46 -48.05 -6.09
N ILE A 190 10.81 -47.27 -5.23
CA ILE A 190 10.67 -47.60 -3.79
C ILE A 190 9.93 -48.93 -3.63
N HIS A 191 8.82 -49.13 -4.33
CA HIS A 191 8.10 -50.41 -4.29
C HIS A 191 8.99 -51.57 -4.77
N TYR A 192 9.62 -51.44 -5.94
CA TYR A 192 10.50 -52.47 -6.52
C TYR A 192 11.68 -52.83 -5.59
N VAL A 193 12.41 -51.84 -5.09
CA VAL A 193 13.59 -52.01 -4.21
C VAL A 193 13.24 -52.60 -2.85
N VAL A 194 12.01 -52.40 -2.36
CA VAL A 194 11.58 -52.87 -1.04
C VAL A 194 10.83 -54.21 -1.09
N GLN A 195 10.14 -54.51 -2.20
CA GLN A 195 9.27 -55.69 -2.32
C GLN A 195 9.85 -56.78 -3.22
N GLU A 196 10.46 -56.43 -4.37
CA GLU A 196 10.77 -57.36 -5.48
C GLU A 196 12.25 -57.76 -5.57
N THR A 197 13.18 -56.85 -5.26
CA THR A 197 14.63 -57.14 -5.33
C THR A 197 15.30 -57.14 -3.95
N TYR A 198 16.34 -57.96 -3.82
CA TYR A 198 17.23 -58.01 -2.66
C TYR A 198 18.53 -57.20 -2.87
N ASP A 199 18.80 -56.74 -4.09
CA ASP A 199 19.97 -55.94 -4.45
C ASP A 199 19.67 -54.44 -4.34
N VAL A 200 19.63 -53.97 -3.09
CA VAL A 200 19.14 -52.63 -2.76
C VAL A 200 20.09 -51.51 -3.18
N THR A 201 21.41 -51.75 -3.18
CA THR A 201 22.39 -50.73 -3.60
C THR A 201 22.33 -50.50 -5.10
N TRP A 202 22.40 -51.56 -5.91
CA TRP A 202 22.42 -51.46 -7.37
C TRP A 202 21.16 -50.82 -7.96
N TYR A 203 19.97 -51.19 -7.47
CA TYR A 203 18.71 -50.62 -7.95
C TYR A 203 18.33 -49.32 -7.21
N GLY A 204 18.84 -49.11 -6.00
CA GLY A 204 18.69 -47.87 -5.23
C GLY A 204 19.23 -46.64 -5.97
N PHE A 205 20.20 -46.80 -6.87
CA PHE A 205 20.63 -45.76 -7.82
C PHE A 205 19.46 -45.03 -8.50
N HIS A 206 18.45 -45.77 -9.00
CA HIS A 206 17.31 -45.15 -9.68
C HIS A 206 16.41 -44.39 -8.71
N LEU A 207 16.15 -44.95 -7.53
CA LEU A 207 15.40 -44.29 -6.45
C LEU A 207 16.02 -42.95 -6.08
N TRP A 208 17.34 -42.91 -5.82
CA TRP A 208 18.04 -41.68 -5.42
C TRP A 208 18.15 -40.67 -6.57
N MET A 209 18.37 -41.12 -7.81
CA MET A 209 18.33 -40.27 -9.00
C MET A 209 17.00 -39.52 -9.15
N TRP A 210 15.87 -40.24 -9.06
CA TRP A 210 14.55 -39.61 -9.19
C TRP A 210 14.21 -38.73 -7.98
N THR A 211 14.65 -39.08 -6.78
CA THR A 211 14.54 -38.23 -5.58
C THR A 211 15.28 -36.91 -5.74
N ALA A 212 16.51 -36.94 -6.26
CA ALA A 212 17.30 -35.73 -6.52
C ALA A 212 16.62 -34.82 -7.55
N ILE A 213 16.15 -35.40 -8.66
CA ILE A 213 15.42 -34.68 -9.72
C ILE A 213 14.14 -34.02 -9.18
N GLU A 214 13.33 -34.76 -8.42
CA GLU A 214 12.07 -34.29 -7.84
C GLU A 214 12.26 -33.09 -6.89
N VAL A 215 13.15 -33.22 -5.89
CA VAL A 215 13.42 -32.15 -4.91
C VAL A 215 13.98 -30.90 -5.59
N GLN A 216 14.93 -31.08 -6.51
CA GLN A 216 15.65 -29.96 -7.13
C GLN A 216 14.79 -29.26 -8.20
N LEU A 217 14.00 -30.00 -8.99
CA LEU A 217 12.98 -29.41 -9.88
C LEU A 217 11.83 -28.75 -9.11
N GLY A 218 11.45 -29.27 -7.93
CA GLY A 218 10.46 -28.63 -7.06
C GLY A 218 10.89 -27.21 -6.64
N ILE A 219 12.14 -27.06 -6.16
CA ILE A 219 12.73 -25.76 -5.82
C ILE A 219 12.79 -24.84 -7.05
N ILE A 220 13.24 -25.35 -8.21
CA ILE A 220 13.29 -24.57 -9.46
C ILE A 220 11.89 -24.09 -9.86
N CYS A 221 10.89 -24.99 -9.85
CA CYS A 221 9.50 -24.67 -10.20
C CYS A 221 8.90 -23.59 -9.27
N GLY A 222 9.19 -23.66 -7.97
CA GLY A 222 8.82 -22.62 -7.01
C GLY A 222 9.52 -21.28 -7.22
N CYS A 223 10.67 -21.25 -7.89
CA CYS A 223 11.44 -20.03 -8.16
C CYS A 223 11.16 -19.38 -9.52
N VAL A 224 10.77 -20.16 -10.54
CA VAL A 224 10.52 -19.70 -11.92
C VAL A 224 9.57 -18.49 -12.04
N PRO A 225 8.44 -18.38 -11.29
CA PRO A 225 7.52 -17.23 -11.42
C PRO A 225 8.19 -15.87 -11.22
N TRP A 226 9.19 -15.80 -10.33
CA TRP A 226 9.88 -14.56 -9.95
C TRP A 226 10.97 -14.15 -10.95
N LEU A 227 11.53 -15.10 -11.70
CA LEU A 227 12.54 -14.83 -12.74
C LEU A 227 11.97 -13.95 -13.87
N LYS A 228 10.65 -14.01 -14.13
CA LYS A 228 9.96 -13.15 -15.10
C LYS A 228 10.15 -11.66 -14.81
N SER A 229 10.10 -11.27 -13.54
CA SER A 229 10.30 -9.88 -13.09
C SER A 229 11.75 -9.42 -13.32
N LEU A 230 12.72 -10.32 -13.08
CA LEU A 230 14.13 -10.07 -13.37
C LEU A 230 14.40 -9.83 -14.87
N PHE A 231 13.77 -10.60 -15.76
CA PHE A 231 13.87 -10.38 -17.20
C PHE A 231 13.31 -9.01 -17.65
N LYS A 232 12.19 -8.55 -17.06
CA LYS A 232 11.66 -7.19 -17.33
C LYS A 232 12.65 -6.11 -16.87
N PHE A 233 13.16 -6.22 -15.65
CA PHE A 233 14.14 -5.31 -15.07
C PHE A 233 15.45 -5.24 -15.87
N TRP A 234 15.99 -6.39 -16.26
CA TRP A 234 17.26 -6.45 -17.00
C TRP A 234 17.13 -5.96 -18.45
N ARG A 235 15.98 -6.20 -19.10
CA ARG A 235 15.68 -5.65 -20.43
C ARG A 235 15.58 -4.12 -20.40
N SER A 236 14.98 -3.54 -19.35
CA SER A 236 14.98 -2.09 -19.11
C SER A 236 16.40 -1.55 -18.96
N ARG A 237 17.24 -2.15 -18.10
CA ARG A 237 18.64 -1.72 -17.93
C ARG A 237 19.50 -1.85 -19.19
N ARG A 238 19.31 -2.86 -20.04
CA ARG A 238 20.05 -2.98 -21.31
C ARG A 238 19.77 -1.81 -22.26
N SER A 239 18.53 -1.31 -22.30
CA SER A 239 18.17 -0.12 -23.09
C SER A 239 18.94 1.14 -22.67
N VAL A 240 19.36 1.24 -21.41
CA VAL A 240 20.14 2.39 -20.89
C VAL A 240 21.61 2.30 -21.31
N ILE A 241 22.17 1.08 -21.43
CA ILE A 241 23.56 0.87 -21.81
C ILE A 241 23.78 1.20 -23.30
N ASP A 242 22.86 0.79 -24.19
CA ASP A 242 22.93 1.09 -25.64
C ASP A 242 22.81 2.59 -25.97
N ILE A 243 22.22 3.40 -25.09
CA ILE A 243 22.17 4.87 -25.23
C ILE A 243 23.54 5.50 -24.96
N THR A 244 24.38 4.86 -24.13
CA THR A 244 25.67 5.42 -23.70
C THR A 244 26.74 5.29 -24.78
N ASP A 245 26.67 4.26 -25.63
CA ASP A 245 27.71 3.96 -26.65
C ASP A 245 27.55 4.78 -27.96
N LYS A 246 26.40 5.46 -28.16
CA LYS A 246 26.15 6.33 -29.33
C LYS A 246 26.67 7.76 -29.18
N SER A 247 27.17 8.16 -28.01
CA SER A 247 27.78 9.50 -27.81
C SER A 247 29.24 9.57 -28.28
N GLY A 248 29.84 8.45 -28.70
CA GLY A 248 31.29 8.30 -28.85
C GLY A 248 31.87 8.32 -30.27
N LYS A 249 31.36 9.14 -31.22
CA LYS A 249 32.03 9.37 -32.52
C LYS A 249 31.45 10.55 -33.33
N MET A 250 32.12 11.71 -33.23
CA MET A 250 32.34 12.55 -34.42
C MET A 250 33.55 13.47 -34.20
N SER A 251 34.62 13.17 -34.93
CA SER A 251 35.85 13.97 -34.96
C SER A 251 36.02 14.57 -36.34
N GLY A 252 36.32 15.87 -36.39
CA GLY A 252 37.00 16.53 -37.51
C GLY A 252 36.13 16.95 -38.70
N SER A 253 35.95 18.26 -38.87
CA SER A 253 36.77 19.01 -39.85
C SER A 253 36.52 20.53 -39.74
N ARG A 254 37.57 21.32 -39.95
CA ARG A 254 37.47 22.76 -40.24
C ARG A 254 37.73 22.95 -41.73
N SER A 255 36.81 23.59 -42.46
CA SER A 255 37.15 24.31 -43.68
C SER A 255 36.11 25.37 -44.03
N ASP A 256 36.62 26.59 -44.10
CA ASP A 256 36.25 27.79 -44.88
C ASP A 256 35.12 27.69 -45.94
N GLY A 257 34.38 28.79 -46.16
CA GLY A 257 33.23 28.78 -47.09
C GLY A 257 32.29 30.00 -47.08
N GLN A 258 32.85 31.21 -47.13
CA GLN A 258 32.18 32.51 -47.26
C GLN A 258 30.94 32.58 -48.19
N ARG A 259 29.79 33.13 -47.71
CA ARG A 259 28.90 33.95 -48.55
C ARG A 259 27.97 34.91 -47.77
N THR A 260 28.02 36.18 -48.16
CA THR A 260 27.32 37.35 -47.60
C THR A 260 25.95 37.58 -48.26
N VAL A 261 24.90 37.89 -47.48
CA VAL A 261 23.81 38.84 -47.88
C VAL A 261 23.27 39.61 -46.65
N THR A 262 23.54 40.92 -46.64
CA THR A 262 22.90 42.06 -45.94
C THR A 262 22.02 41.89 -44.69
N SER A 263 22.42 42.58 -43.61
CA SER A 263 21.58 42.95 -42.46
C SER A 263 20.70 44.17 -42.69
N LYS A 264 19.54 44.25 -42.01
CA LYS A 264 18.93 45.53 -41.60
C LYS A 264 18.26 45.42 -40.21
N GLY A 265 18.85 46.11 -39.22
CA GLY A 265 18.20 46.68 -38.04
C GLY A 265 17.60 45.75 -36.98
N GLY A 266 18.14 45.76 -35.76
CA GLY A 266 17.50 45.13 -34.59
C GLY A 266 18.47 44.87 -33.43
N THR A 267 18.68 45.86 -32.57
CA THR A 267 19.67 45.81 -31.48
C THR A 267 19.35 44.76 -30.42
N VAL A 268 20.33 43.92 -30.07
CA VAL A 268 20.29 43.05 -28.89
C VAL A 268 20.44 43.90 -27.62
N VAL A 269 19.45 43.85 -26.73
CA VAL A 269 19.57 44.37 -25.36
C VAL A 269 19.39 43.23 -24.37
N ARG A 270 20.48 42.99 -23.64
CA ARG A 270 20.54 42.20 -22.40
C ARG A 270 19.79 42.96 -21.31
N MET A 271 18.86 42.32 -20.62
CA MET A 271 18.17 42.92 -19.47
C MET A 271 18.43 42.08 -18.22
N ASP A 272 19.28 42.60 -17.34
CA ASP A 272 19.48 42.07 -15.99
C ASP A 272 18.25 42.35 -15.10
N SER A 273 18.27 41.77 -13.91
CA SER A 273 17.31 42.00 -12.83
C SER A 273 17.00 43.48 -12.58
N LEU A 274 15.73 43.82 -12.34
CA LEU A 274 15.36 44.97 -11.51
C LEU A 274 14.01 44.71 -10.82
N GLY A 275 13.93 45.09 -9.55
CA GLY A 275 12.71 45.02 -8.75
C GLY A 275 11.97 46.36 -8.69
N GLN A 276 10.78 46.29 -8.09
CA GLN A 276 10.03 47.32 -7.37
C GLN A 276 10.45 48.80 -7.52
N HIS A 277 9.54 49.59 -8.11
CA HIS A 277 8.96 50.88 -7.67
C HIS A 277 8.10 51.35 -8.87
N SER A 278 7.05 52.18 -8.81
CA SER A 278 6.11 52.66 -7.78
C SER A 278 4.91 53.29 -8.55
N THR A 279 3.87 53.94 -8.04
CA THR A 279 3.44 54.48 -6.72
C THR A 279 1.94 54.77 -6.83
N PHE A 280 1.13 54.68 -5.79
CA PHE A 280 0.05 55.66 -5.48
C PHE A 280 -0.56 55.34 -4.11
N GLY A 281 -0.95 56.37 -3.36
CA GLY A 281 -1.62 56.20 -2.07
C GLY A 281 -2.42 57.45 -1.72
N GLU A 282 -3.20 57.37 -0.64
CA GLU A 282 -3.75 58.56 -0.02
C GLU A 282 -3.89 58.42 1.51
N ARG A 283 -4.05 59.55 2.18
CA ARG A 283 -3.95 59.72 3.64
C ARG A 283 -5.30 59.50 4.32
N GLU A 284 -5.31 59.14 5.60
CA GLU A 284 -5.59 60.13 6.66
C GLU A 284 -5.30 59.66 8.10
N ARG A 285 -5.27 60.66 8.98
CA ARG A 285 -4.71 60.76 10.34
C ARG A 285 -5.33 59.81 11.38
N GLY A 286 -4.53 59.43 12.38
CA GLY A 286 -4.99 58.76 13.61
C GLY A 286 -5.23 59.69 14.81
N ARG A 287 -5.62 59.11 15.96
CA ARG A 287 -5.70 59.78 17.27
C ARG A 287 -5.44 58.80 18.43
N LYS A 288 -4.93 59.31 19.57
CA LYS A 288 -4.54 58.56 20.78
C LYS A 288 -5.66 58.44 21.83
N GLY A 289 -5.52 57.44 22.71
CA GLY A 289 -6.08 57.37 24.07
C GLY A 289 -7.39 56.56 24.21
N SER A 290 -7.78 56.05 25.38
CA SER A 290 -7.08 55.87 26.67
C SER A 290 -8.02 55.24 27.71
N GLY A 291 -7.57 54.23 28.46
CA GLY A 291 -8.07 53.89 29.81
C GLY A 291 -9.41 53.13 29.96
N GLY A 292 -9.44 52.23 30.95
CA GLY A 292 -10.37 52.38 32.08
C GLY A 292 -11.65 51.53 32.16
N GLU A 293 -11.55 50.43 32.93
CA GLU A 293 -12.48 50.02 34.01
C GLU A 293 -13.95 49.60 33.78
N ILE A 294 -14.23 48.35 34.18
CA ILE A 294 -15.21 47.89 35.21
C ILE A 294 -16.69 48.33 35.09
N TYR A 295 -17.60 47.34 35.05
CA TYR A 295 -18.73 47.29 36.00
C TYR A 295 -19.11 45.84 36.36
N VAL A 296 -19.66 45.68 37.56
CA VAL A 296 -20.06 44.44 38.25
C VAL A 296 -21.58 44.49 38.44
N ASP A 297 -22.31 43.36 38.38
CA ASP A 297 -23.23 43.01 39.49
C ASP A 297 -23.78 41.58 39.52
N LEU A 298 -24.28 41.20 40.71
CA LEU A 298 -24.86 39.91 41.09
C LEU A 298 -26.40 39.92 41.07
N GLU A 299 -27.04 38.73 41.07
CA GLU A 299 -28.13 38.29 41.99
C GLU A 299 -28.62 36.86 41.63
N ARG A 300 -28.61 35.88 42.54
CA ARG A 300 -29.67 35.39 43.48
C ARG A 300 -30.87 34.65 42.85
N GLY A 301 -31.15 33.41 43.33
CA GLY A 301 -32.32 32.55 42.99
C GLY A 301 -33.56 32.80 43.87
N PRO A 302 -34.41 31.80 44.26
CA PRO A 302 -34.31 30.32 44.14
C PRO A 302 -35.67 29.56 43.88
N ASN A 303 -35.73 28.25 44.23
CA ASN A 303 -36.93 27.37 44.46
C ASN A 303 -37.71 26.81 43.21
N ARG A 304 -38.35 25.62 43.22
CA ARG A 304 -38.32 24.41 44.11
C ARG A 304 -39.09 23.22 43.47
N ASP A 305 -38.92 22.02 44.07
CA ASP A 305 -39.78 20.81 44.01
C ASP A 305 -39.91 20.04 42.66
N ALA A 306 -40.18 18.73 42.55
CA ALA A 306 -39.77 17.49 43.24
C ALA A 306 -40.81 16.37 42.96
N ARG A 307 -40.42 15.23 42.34
CA ARG A 307 -40.95 13.85 42.57
C ARG A 307 -40.29 12.79 41.67
N GLU A 308 -40.56 11.53 42.01
CA GLU A 308 -39.73 10.32 41.77
C GLU A 308 -40.51 9.24 40.96
N PRO A 309 -40.09 7.96 40.81
CA PRO A 309 -39.82 7.35 39.50
C PRO A 309 -40.74 6.15 39.15
N ASP A 310 -40.48 5.44 38.04
CA ASP A 310 -40.95 4.07 37.85
C ASP A 310 -40.00 3.20 36.98
N VAL A 311 -40.08 1.87 37.16
CA VAL A 311 -39.09 0.84 36.76
C VAL A 311 -39.72 -0.24 35.88
N ILE A 312 -39.02 -0.77 34.85
CA ILE A 312 -39.19 -2.15 34.35
C ILE A 312 -37.85 -2.75 33.87
N GLU A 313 -37.60 -4.01 34.22
CA GLU A 313 -36.42 -4.83 33.87
C GLU A 313 -36.66 -5.84 32.70
N VAL A 314 -35.61 -6.00 31.89
CA VAL A 314 -35.01 -7.17 31.15
C VAL A 314 -35.73 -8.56 31.15
N PHE A 315 -35.76 -9.39 30.07
CA PHE A 315 -34.73 -10.37 29.55
C PHE A 315 -35.45 -11.38 28.56
N PRO A 316 -34.83 -12.40 27.88
CA PRO A 316 -33.45 -12.63 27.36
C PRO A 316 -33.32 -13.32 25.95
N ASP A 317 -32.10 -13.33 25.35
CA ASP A 317 -31.31 -14.40 24.66
C ASP A 317 -31.93 -15.48 23.71
N SER A 318 -31.27 -16.07 22.67
CA SER A 318 -29.92 -16.03 22.00
C SER A 318 -29.98 -16.96 20.72
N PRO A 319 -28.90 -17.51 20.07
CA PRO A 319 -27.45 -17.19 20.00
C PRO A 319 -26.81 -17.20 18.57
N ARG A 320 -25.56 -16.68 18.46
CA ARG A 320 -24.40 -17.00 17.55
C ARG A 320 -23.68 -15.71 17.09
N GLU A 321 -22.37 -15.65 16.81
CA GLU A 321 -21.11 -16.18 17.37
C GLU A 321 -19.99 -15.65 16.44
N SER A 322 -18.93 -15.00 16.98
CA SER A 322 -17.74 -14.43 16.28
C SER A 322 -18.02 -13.32 15.23
N VAL A 323 -17.24 -12.22 15.11
CA VAL A 323 -15.87 -11.91 15.57
C VAL A 323 -15.86 -10.67 16.50
N ARG A 324 -14.86 -10.55 17.41
CA ARG A 324 -14.74 -9.46 18.41
C ARG A 324 -13.54 -8.54 18.13
N GLY A 325 -13.68 -7.27 18.55
CA GLY A 325 -12.64 -6.23 18.59
C GLY A 325 -12.82 -5.25 17.43
N VAL A 326 -13.01 -3.94 17.63
CA VAL A 326 -12.64 -3.05 18.75
C VAL A 326 -13.83 -2.17 19.16
N GLN A 327 -13.97 -1.84 20.45
CA GLN A 327 -14.85 -0.76 20.90
C GLN A 327 -14.11 0.23 21.81
N ARG A 328 -14.21 1.52 21.41
CA ARG A 328 -14.17 2.74 22.23
C ARG A 328 -12.88 3.06 22.99
N GLY A 329 -12.24 4.16 22.59
CA GLY A 329 -11.25 4.85 23.42
C GLY A 329 -11.87 5.40 24.70
N THR A 330 -11.20 5.20 25.83
CA THR A 330 -11.63 5.70 27.15
C THR A 330 -11.10 7.11 27.38
N LEU A 331 -11.99 8.05 27.64
CA LEU A 331 -11.65 9.43 28.01
C LEU A 331 -11.12 9.47 29.46
N VAL A 332 -9.83 9.74 29.66
CA VAL A 332 -9.25 9.96 30.99
C VAL A 332 -9.10 11.46 31.24
N THR A 333 -10.13 12.07 31.82
CA THR A 333 -10.06 13.40 32.44
C THR A 333 -9.66 13.26 33.91
N THR A 334 -8.50 13.80 34.30
CA THR A 334 -8.09 13.86 35.71
C THR A 334 -8.97 14.86 36.50
N PRO A 335 -9.44 14.53 37.71
CA PRO A 335 -10.44 15.33 38.40
C PRO A 335 -9.85 16.52 39.18
N THR A 336 -10.32 17.72 38.86
CA THR A 336 -10.43 18.87 39.80
C THR A 336 -11.59 19.76 39.34
N ASP A 337 -12.54 19.99 40.24
CA ASP A 337 -13.89 20.57 40.01
C ASP A 337 -13.88 21.93 39.25
N ILE A 338 -14.84 22.31 38.41
CA ILE A 338 -16.31 22.39 38.62
C ILE A 338 -17.07 22.32 37.26
N LEU A 339 -18.29 21.76 37.28
CA LEU A 339 -19.17 21.52 36.14
C LEU A 339 -19.80 22.77 35.49
N ARG A 340 -20.08 22.65 34.18
CA ARG A 340 -21.39 23.06 33.64
C ARG A 340 -21.80 22.18 32.47
N GLU A 341 -22.77 21.30 32.73
CA GLU A 341 -23.36 20.39 31.75
C GLU A 341 -24.20 21.15 30.72
N THR A 342 -24.25 20.65 29.49
CA THR A 342 -25.32 20.95 28.53
C THR A 342 -26.23 19.71 28.38
N PRO A 343 -27.56 19.85 28.39
CA PRO A 343 -28.45 18.69 28.38
C PRO A 343 -28.36 17.94 27.05
N THR A 344 -28.28 16.61 27.13
CA THR A 344 -28.58 15.74 25.99
C THR A 344 -30.06 15.42 26.08
N ASP A 345 -30.87 15.89 25.13
CA ASP A 345 -32.29 15.55 25.08
C ASP A 345 -32.63 14.81 23.79
N THR A 346 -33.14 13.59 23.96
CA THR A 346 -33.42 12.64 22.88
C THR A 346 -34.86 12.77 22.43
N LEU A 347 -35.11 12.99 21.14
CA LEU A 347 -36.41 12.65 20.54
C LEU A 347 -36.26 11.86 19.24
N ARG A 348 -36.68 10.60 19.33
CA ARG A 348 -36.82 9.66 18.23
C ARG A 348 -38.22 9.85 17.63
N GLY A 349 -38.32 10.16 16.34
CA GLY A 349 -39.60 10.37 15.66
C GLY A 349 -39.54 10.07 14.17
N THR A 350 -40.45 9.23 13.70
CA THR A 350 -40.71 8.89 12.30
C THR A 350 -42.21 8.63 12.14
N PRO A 351 -42.79 8.61 10.93
CA PRO A 351 -42.58 9.57 9.83
C PRO A 351 -43.92 9.98 9.17
N THR A 352 -44.08 11.21 8.66
CA THR A 352 -44.98 11.52 7.51
C THR A 352 -44.81 12.96 6.99
N ASP A 353 -45.32 13.17 5.78
CA ASP A 353 -45.74 14.44 5.15
C ASP A 353 -44.68 15.36 4.50
N VAL A 354 -44.48 15.10 3.19
CA VAL A 354 -44.78 15.95 2.00
C VAL A 354 -44.47 17.47 2.05
N PHE A 355 -44.20 18.03 0.86
CA PHE A 355 -44.03 19.45 0.48
C PHE A 355 -42.59 20.01 0.63
N GLU A 356 -42.07 20.85 -0.27
CA GLU A 356 -42.42 21.18 -1.67
C GLU A 356 -41.22 21.94 -2.26
N GLU A 357 -40.81 21.68 -3.51
CA GLU A 357 -39.78 22.50 -4.16
C GLU A 357 -40.40 23.84 -4.59
N THR A 358 -39.86 24.97 -4.12
CA THR A 358 -40.08 26.27 -4.77
C THR A 358 -38.80 27.13 -4.82
N PRO A 359 -38.64 27.99 -5.85
CA PRO A 359 -37.36 28.62 -6.18
C PRO A 359 -37.14 29.96 -5.44
N PRO A 360 -35.93 30.56 -5.52
CA PRO A 360 -35.60 31.75 -4.76
C PRO A 360 -36.09 33.04 -5.45
N ASP A 361 -36.70 33.97 -4.70
CA ASP A 361 -36.53 35.39 -5.02
C ASP A 361 -36.82 36.40 -3.88
N SER A 362 -36.03 37.47 -3.90
CA SER A 362 -36.15 38.74 -3.16
C SER A 362 -35.81 38.83 -1.64
N PRO A 363 -35.32 40.01 -1.15
CA PRO A 363 -34.57 40.09 0.11
C PRO A 363 -35.22 40.94 1.22
N ARG A 364 -34.89 40.64 2.49
CA ARG A 364 -34.95 41.57 3.63
C ARG A 364 -33.99 41.12 4.73
N GLY A 365 -33.05 42.01 5.11
CA GLY A 365 -32.01 41.69 6.08
C GLY A 365 -32.35 42.07 7.51
N THR A 366 -31.82 41.31 8.46
CA THR A 366 -31.54 41.73 9.85
C THR A 366 -30.14 41.25 10.22
N PRO A 367 -29.19 42.13 10.59
CA PRO A 367 -27.83 41.72 10.93
C PRO A 367 -27.74 41.36 12.42
N ALA A 368 -27.97 40.09 12.75
CA ALA A 368 -27.86 39.58 14.12
C ALA A 368 -27.30 38.14 14.12
N ASP A 369 -26.08 37.99 13.62
CA ASP A 369 -25.28 36.78 13.81
C ASP A 369 -23.80 37.19 13.96
N GLY A 370 -23.14 36.65 14.98
CA GLY A 370 -21.67 36.61 14.99
C GLY A 370 -21.15 35.72 13.85
N PRO A 371 -19.83 35.63 13.62
CA PRO A 371 -19.29 34.77 12.57
C PRO A 371 -19.72 33.32 12.82
N ARG A 372 -20.71 32.84 12.05
CA ARG A 372 -21.16 31.44 12.07
C ARG A 372 -19.98 30.59 11.61
N ILE A 373 -19.32 29.92 12.56
CA ILE A 373 -18.26 28.95 12.27
C ILE A 373 -18.94 27.76 11.59
N THR A 374 -18.78 27.65 10.27
CA THR A 374 -19.30 26.53 9.50
C THR A 374 -18.72 25.22 10.06
N PRO A 375 -19.54 24.21 10.40
CA PRO A 375 -19.03 22.92 10.85
C PRO A 375 -18.07 22.34 9.82
N THR A 376 -16.84 22.04 10.24
CA THR A 376 -15.85 21.37 9.40
C THR A 376 -15.80 19.88 9.72
N LEU A 377 -15.51 19.06 8.72
CA LEU A 377 -15.37 17.61 8.84
C LEU A 377 -14.04 17.19 9.50
N ASP A 378 -13.10 18.12 9.70
CA ASP A 378 -11.86 17.81 10.39
C ASP A 378 -12.11 17.84 11.91
N PRO A 379 -11.95 16.72 12.64
CA PRO A 379 -12.27 16.66 14.05
C PRO A 379 -11.20 17.36 14.89
N PRO A 380 -11.52 17.74 16.16
CA PRO A 380 -10.56 18.35 17.07
C PRO A 380 -9.27 17.53 17.19
N PRO A 381 -8.10 18.15 17.41
CA PRO A 381 -6.81 17.44 17.39
C PRO A 381 -6.75 16.18 18.25
N GLN A 382 -7.41 16.17 19.42
CA GLN A 382 -7.48 15.00 20.29
C GLN A 382 -8.12 13.77 19.61
N GLN A 383 -9.28 13.96 18.96
CA GLN A 383 -9.98 12.90 18.24
C GLN A 383 -9.20 12.54 16.97
N LYS A 384 -8.65 13.54 16.28
CA LYS A 384 -7.85 13.33 15.08
C LYS A 384 -6.62 12.44 15.32
N TRP A 385 -5.92 12.60 16.45
CA TRP A 385 -4.82 11.70 16.82
C TRP A 385 -5.31 10.35 17.39
N ALA A 386 -6.51 10.29 17.97
CA ALA A 386 -7.12 9.02 18.40
C ALA A 386 -7.51 8.13 17.20
N GLU A 387 -8.07 8.72 16.14
CA GLU A 387 -8.37 8.05 14.87
C GLU A 387 -7.12 7.50 14.17
N GLU A 388 -5.92 8.04 14.47
CA GLU A 388 -4.63 7.52 13.97
C GLU A 388 -4.11 6.30 14.77
N GLY A 389 -4.87 5.83 15.76
CA GLY A 389 -4.54 4.68 16.61
C GLY A 389 -3.75 5.01 17.88
N TYR A 390 -3.71 6.28 18.33
CA TYR A 390 -3.01 6.68 19.56
C TYR A 390 -3.96 6.90 20.74
N ALA A 391 -3.52 6.57 21.96
CA ALA A 391 -4.11 7.12 23.17
C ALA A 391 -3.63 8.58 23.35
N VAL A 392 -4.55 9.51 23.57
CA VAL A 392 -4.26 10.96 23.60
C VAL A 392 -4.73 11.56 24.93
N ALA A 393 -3.85 12.27 25.61
CA ALA A 393 -4.17 13.10 26.76
C ALA A 393 -4.05 14.59 26.38
N GLN A 394 -5.08 15.40 26.66
CA GLN A 394 -5.04 16.84 26.46
C GLN A 394 -4.69 17.56 27.77
N ILE A 395 -3.72 18.47 27.72
CA ILE A 395 -3.40 19.38 28.83
C ILE A 395 -3.72 20.80 28.35
N LEU A 396 -4.62 21.48 29.06
CA LEU A 396 -4.94 22.88 28.83
C LEU A 396 -4.12 23.74 29.80
N VAL A 397 -3.24 24.58 29.25
CA VAL A 397 -2.35 25.45 30.02
C VAL A 397 -2.84 26.89 29.89
N SER A 398 -3.28 27.46 31.01
CA SER A 398 -3.55 28.91 31.13
C SER A 398 -2.25 29.66 31.41
N ASP A 399 -2.15 30.90 30.89
CA ASP A 399 -0.95 31.72 31.05
C ASP A 399 -0.57 31.92 32.52
N GLY A 400 0.68 31.60 32.86
CA GLY A 400 1.24 31.71 34.23
C GLY A 400 1.30 30.41 35.04
N ALA A 401 0.87 29.26 34.50
CA ALA A 401 0.84 28.00 35.25
C ALA A 401 2.24 27.44 35.62
N SER A 402 2.60 27.55 36.89
CA SER A 402 3.47 26.57 37.55
C SER A 402 2.77 25.21 37.61
N GLY A 403 3.48 24.12 37.32
CA GLY A 403 2.92 22.75 37.37
C GLY A 403 2.85 21.99 36.03
N ILE A 404 3.23 22.59 34.89
CA ILE A 404 3.24 21.90 33.58
C ILE A 404 4.00 20.56 33.62
N ALA A 405 5.13 20.50 34.35
CA ALA A 405 5.91 19.27 34.50
C ALA A 405 5.17 18.16 35.28
N GLU A 406 4.37 18.54 36.28
CA GLU A 406 3.58 17.61 37.09
C GLU A 406 2.34 17.12 36.33
N GLN A 407 1.67 18.02 35.60
CA GLN A 407 0.56 17.68 34.71
C GLN A 407 1.02 16.73 33.58
N LEU A 408 2.18 17.00 32.97
CA LEU A 408 2.78 16.14 31.95
C LEU A 408 3.18 14.77 32.50
N GLY A 409 3.78 14.73 33.69
CA GLY A 409 4.10 13.46 34.37
C GLY A 409 2.85 12.65 34.72
N THR A 410 1.78 13.32 35.18
CA THR A 410 0.49 12.70 35.47
C THR A 410 -0.16 12.13 34.19
N ALA A 411 -0.19 12.90 33.10
CA ALA A 411 -0.72 12.44 31.82
C ALA A 411 0.05 11.23 31.28
N ILE A 412 1.39 11.22 31.36
CA ILE A 412 2.24 10.07 30.99
C ILE A 412 1.95 8.86 31.89
N ALA A 413 1.74 9.07 33.20
CA ALA A 413 1.42 8.01 34.14
C ALA A 413 0.05 7.39 33.86
N GLU A 414 -1.00 8.17 33.60
CA GLU A 414 -2.32 7.67 33.25
C GLU A 414 -2.33 6.95 31.89
N LEU A 415 -1.69 7.53 30.86
CA LEU A 415 -1.54 6.85 29.55
C LEU A 415 -0.77 5.52 29.68
N GLY A 416 0.15 5.41 30.63
CA GLY A 416 0.89 4.18 30.93
C GLY A 416 0.10 3.11 31.71
N LYS A 417 -1.10 3.42 32.23
CA LYS A 417 -1.98 2.43 32.89
C LYS A 417 -2.95 1.75 31.92
N LEU A 418 -3.19 2.35 30.75
CA LEU A 418 -4.14 1.83 29.77
C LEU A 418 -3.61 0.53 29.14
N PRO A 419 -4.35 -0.60 29.22
CA PRO A 419 -3.89 -1.88 28.67
C PRO A 419 -3.78 -1.90 27.14
N GLU A 420 -4.43 -0.95 26.45
CA GLU A 420 -4.34 -0.75 25.00
C GLU A 420 -3.02 -0.08 24.56
N CYS A 421 -2.30 0.58 25.48
CA CYS A 421 -1.04 1.27 25.21
C CYS A 421 0.14 0.29 25.16
N THR A 422 0.44 -0.27 23.98
CA THR A 422 1.56 -1.21 23.81
C THR A 422 2.95 -0.57 23.73
N GLY A 423 3.03 0.76 23.60
CA GLY A 423 4.29 1.51 23.40
C GLY A 423 4.77 2.22 24.65
N ASP A 424 6.09 2.30 24.84
CA ASP A 424 6.71 2.97 25.99
C ASP A 424 7.13 4.43 25.71
N LYS A 425 6.94 4.91 24.46
CA LYS A 425 7.37 6.22 23.95
C LYS A 425 6.19 7.15 23.70
N TYR A 426 6.39 8.46 23.90
CA TYR A 426 5.37 9.49 23.69
C TYR A 426 5.85 10.60 22.75
N GLY A 427 4.97 11.07 21.87
CA GLY A 427 5.14 12.28 21.09
C GLY A 427 4.37 13.44 21.74
N LEU A 428 4.96 14.64 21.74
CA LEU A 428 4.31 15.83 22.28
C LEU A 428 3.83 16.73 21.13
N VAL A 429 2.57 17.19 21.18
CA VAL A 429 2.04 18.20 20.26
C VAL A 429 1.68 19.46 21.06
N VAL A 430 2.36 20.56 20.75
CA VAL A 430 2.19 21.87 21.37
C VAL A 430 1.51 22.79 20.37
N ILE A 431 0.41 23.42 20.76
CA ILE A 431 -0.28 24.43 19.95
C ILE A 431 -0.28 25.73 20.74
N THR A 432 0.37 26.78 20.23
CA THR A 432 0.59 28.03 20.97
C THR A 432 0.19 29.27 20.17
N GLY A 433 -0.49 30.20 20.85
CA GLY A 433 -0.81 31.52 20.33
C GLY A 433 0.34 32.52 20.44
N GLU A 434 1.32 32.26 21.30
CA GLU A 434 2.51 33.09 21.50
C GLU A 434 3.80 32.37 21.09
N SER A 435 4.89 33.13 21.02
CA SER A 435 6.22 32.54 20.86
C SER A 435 6.55 31.69 22.08
N ALA A 436 6.77 30.39 21.90
CA ALA A 436 7.11 29.45 22.98
C ALA A 436 8.41 29.79 23.74
N SER A 437 9.10 30.88 23.37
CA SER A 437 10.23 31.47 24.09
C SER A 437 9.94 31.90 25.54
N SER A 438 8.67 32.00 25.97
CA SER A 438 8.31 32.46 27.32
C SER A 438 8.19 31.35 28.38
N SER A 439 7.96 30.09 27.99
CA SER A 439 7.66 28.99 28.92
C SER A 439 8.86 28.06 29.19
N THR A 440 9.85 28.57 29.93
CA THR A 440 10.99 27.78 30.44
C THR A 440 10.54 26.46 31.10
N SER A 441 9.43 26.51 31.84
CA SER A 441 8.79 25.37 32.50
C SER A 441 8.37 24.23 31.55
N LEU A 442 7.91 24.53 30.33
CA LEU A 442 7.55 23.51 29.33
C LEU A 442 8.80 22.79 28.82
N PHE A 443 9.86 23.53 28.52
CA PHE A 443 11.09 22.92 28.02
C PHE A 443 11.84 22.12 29.08
N ASP A 444 11.74 22.51 30.36
CA ASP A 444 12.27 21.74 31.49
C ASP A 444 11.40 20.50 31.78
N ALA A 445 10.08 20.59 31.59
CA ALA A 445 9.16 19.45 31.63
C ALA A 445 9.46 18.39 30.55
N ILE A 446 9.80 18.82 29.32
CA ILE A 446 10.24 17.91 28.25
C ILE A 446 11.58 17.25 28.61
N ALA A 447 12.53 18.01 29.15
CA ALA A 447 13.86 17.49 29.51
C ALA A 447 13.83 16.50 30.69
N SER A 448 12.85 16.60 31.58
CA SER A 448 12.70 15.68 32.74
C SER A 448 12.04 14.34 32.41
N HIS A 449 11.46 14.18 31.21
CA HIS A 449 10.73 12.97 30.82
C HIS A 449 11.40 12.26 29.62
N PRO A 450 12.35 11.32 29.84
CA PRO A 450 13.12 10.67 28.77
C PRO A 450 12.29 9.77 27.86
N ARG A 451 11.02 9.51 28.19
CA ARG A 451 10.06 8.76 27.36
C ARG A 451 9.46 9.62 26.23
N ILE A 452 9.66 10.94 26.25
CA ILE A 452 9.26 11.83 25.16
C ILE A 452 10.32 11.77 24.06
N VAL A 453 9.93 11.32 22.87
CA VAL A 453 10.87 11.04 21.75
C VAL A 453 10.90 12.11 20.67
N GLY A 454 9.94 13.04 20.67
CA GLY A 454 9.88 14.14 19.73
C GLY A 454 8.75 15.12 20.05
N ALA A 455 8.88 16.36 19.60
CA ALA A 455 7.88 17.41 19.81
C ALA A 455 7.48 18.12 18.51
N VAL A 456 6.19 18.40 18.33
CA VAL A 456 5.63 19.19 17.25
C VAL A 456 5.08 20.49 17.81
N PHE A 457 5.43 21.63 17.22
CA PHE A 457 4.93 22.94 17.60
C PHE A 457 4.09 23.55 16.47
N TYR A 458 2.90 24.04 16.79
CA TYR A 458 2.06 24.86 15.92
C TYR A 458 2.06 26.31 16.41
N GLY A 459 2.20 27.26 15.49
CA GLY A 459 2.13 28.70 15.76
C GLY A 459 3.51 29.37 15.87
N ALA A 460 4.44 28.79 16.62
CA ALA A 460 5.80 29.30 16.79
C ALA A 460 6.83 28.19 17.07
N PRO A 461 8.10 28.34 16.65
CA PRO A 461 9.18 27.41 16.99
C PRO A 461 9.60 27.54 18.46
N PRO A 462 10.30 26.54 19.04
CA PRO A 462 10.85 26.67 20.39
C PRO A 462 11.93 27.76 20.46
N GLY A 463 11.94 28.55 21.54
CA GLY A 463 12.93 29.61 21.74
C GLY A 463 14.33 29.13 22.14
N ARG A 464 14.52 27.83 22.39
CA ARG A 464 15.80 27.18 22.71
C ARG A 464 15.88 25.81 22.05
N ASN A 465 17.11 25.32 21.79
CA ASN A 465 17.30 23.94 21.33
C ASN A 465 16.84 22.95 22.42
N LEU A 466 16.04 21.96 22.01
CA LEU A 466 15.62 20.86 22.86
C LEU A 466 16.53 19.64 22.67
N ALA A 467 16.60 18.78 23.69
CA ALA A 467 17.32 17.50 23.63
C ALA A 467 16.62 16.46 22.74
N VAL A 468 15.31 16.64 22.51
CA VAL A 468 14.50 15.82 21.58
C VAL A 468 14.44 16.49 20.20
N PRO A 469 14.28 15.72 19.11
CA PRO A 469 13.94 16.26 17.80
C PRO A 469 12.67 17.13 17.85
N VAL A 470 12.62 18.18 17.02
CA VAL A 470 11.48 19.10 16.95
C VAL A 470 11.03 19.36 15.50
N LEU A 471 9.72 19.39 15.29
CA LEU A 471 9.07 19.93 14.09
C LEU A 471 8.28 21.19 14.44
N ALA A 472 8.37 22.26 13.65
CA ALA A 472 7.60 23.50 13.86
C ALA A 472 6.83 23.93 12.61
N HIS A 473 5.53 24.23 12.78
CA HIS A 473 4.63 24.75 11.76
C HIS A 473 4.32 26.23 12.03
N ILE A 474 4.84 27.11 11.18
CA ILE A 474 4.81 28.57 11.37
C ILE A 474 3.84 29.25 10.39
N PRO A 475 2.92 30.10 10.85
CA PRO A 475 2.01 30.88 9.99
C PRO A 475 2.72 32.06 9.30
N GLY A 476 2.25 32.42 8.11
CA GLY A 476 2.67 33.60 7.36
C GLY A 476 4.03 33.50 6.66
N ASN A 477 4.44 34.61 6.03
CA ASN A 477 5.73 34.76 5.34
C ASN A 477 6.92 34.94 6.29
N GLY A 478 6.98 34.17 7.39
CA GLY A 478 8.13 34.15 8.27
C GLY A 478 9.39 33.82 7.47
N ARG A 479 10.39 34.72 7.48
CA ARG A 479 11.70 34.50 6.87
C ARG A 479 12.47 33.44 7.67
N VAL A 480 12.03 32.19 7.55
CA VAL A 480 12.88 31.04 7.78
C VAL A 480 13.85 31.03 6.61
N SER A 481 15.09 31.44 6.85
CA SER A 481 16.18 31.22 5.90
C SER A 481 16.13 29.76 5.47
N GLN A 482 16.08 29.47 4.17
CA GLN A 482 16.02 28.10 3.64
C GLN A 482 17.30 27.34 3.96
N GLN A 483 17.41 26.85 5.20
CA GLN A 483 18.11 25.62 5.51
C GLN A 483 17.09 24.49 5.42
N GLU A 484 16.70 24.16 4.18
CA GLU A 484 16.37 22.78 3.84
C GLU A 484 17.66 21.97 3.92
N GLY A 485 18.09 21.73 5.15
CA GLY A 485 19.36 21.10 5.46
C GLY A 485 19.21 20.40 6.80
N LYS A 486 19.77 19.19 6.89
CA LYS A 486 20.05 18.52 8.16
C LYS A 486 21.15 19.30 8.88
N GLY A 487 20.80 20.47 9.43
CA GLY A 487 21.67 21.21 10.34
C GLY A 487 21.99 20.36 11.56
N ALA A 488 23.11 20.63 12.22
CA ALA A 488 23.62 19.83 13.35
C ALA A 488 22.78 19.94 14.65
N THR A 489 21.52 20.34 14.54
CA THR A 489 20.54 20.57 15.60
C THR A 489 19.17 20.11 15.08
N GLY A 490 18.53 19.15 15.75
CA GLY A 490 17.37 18.39 15.25
C GLY A 490 16.03 19.15 15.14
N LEU A 491 16.03 20.39 14.65
CA LEU A 491 14.85 21.22 14.41
C LEU A 491 14.52 21.26 12.91
N THR A 492 13.28 20.92 12.57
CA THR A 492 12.71 21.05 11.21
C THR A 492 11.59 22.08 11.23
N VAL A 493 11.51 22.97 10.23
CA VAL A 493 10.55 24.08 10.22
C VAL A 493 9.83 24.17 8.87
N HIS A 494 8.51 24.32 8.90
CA HIS A 494 7.68 24.58 7.72
C HIS A 494 6.85 25.86 7.89
N ALA A 495 6.87 26.72 6.88
CA ALA A 495 6.07 27.95 6.84
C ALA A 495 4.79 27.78 6.02
N TYR A 496 3.73 28.47 6.41
CA TYR A 496 2.40 28.44 5.77
C TYR A 496 1.93 29.88 5.45
N PRO A 497 2.32 30.44 4.28
CA PRO A 497 2.09 31.84 3.92
C PRO A 497 0.68 32.39 4.11
N ALA A 498 -0.34 31.57 3.85
CA ALA A 498 -1.76 31.95 3.90
C ALA A 498 -2.48 31.55 5.21
N ALA A 499 -1.75 31.01 6.20
CA ALA A 499 -2.28 30.56 7.47
C ALA A 499 -2.02 31.57 8.60
N ALA A 500 -2.92 31.62 9.59
CA ALA A 500 -2.75 32.34 10.85
C ALA A 500 -2.52 31.35 12.02
N ARG A 501 -2.29 31.84 13.25
CA ARG A 501 -1.63 31.06 14.32
C ARG A 501 -2.31 29.75 14.72
N PHE A 502 -3.63 29.69 14.65
CA PHE A 502 -4.42 28.51 15.05
C PHE A 502 -5.05 27.78 13.85
N PHE A 503 -4.40 27.83 12.67
CA PHE A 503 -4.94 27.26 11.42
C PHE A 503 -5.26 25.76 11.48
N ASN A 504 -4.71 25.05 12.47
CA ASN A 504 -4.86 23.61 12.70
C ASN A 504 -5.96 23.26 13.73
N ILE A 505 -6.68 24.24 14.29
CA ILE A 505 -7.79 24.01 15.21
C ILE A 505 -9.12 24.22 14.46
N PRO A 506 -9.89 23.15 14.17
CA PRO A 506 -11.20 23.19 13.50
C PRO A 506 -12.18 24.24 14.02
N ALA A 507 -12.25 24.42 15.34
CA ALA A 507 -13.17 25.33 16.01
C ALA A 507 -12.72 26.81 16.03
N HIS A 508 -11.56 27.14 15.46
CA HIS A 508 -11.01 28.49 15.47
C HIS A 508 -11.33 29.24 14.17
N THR A 509 -11.58 30.55 14.25
CA THR A 509 -11.94 31.40 13.08
C THR A 509 -10.87 31.40 11.98
N ASP A 510 -9.60 31.22 12.37
CA ASP A 510 -8.44 31.15 11.48
C ASP A 510 -8.19 29.78 10.85
N TYR A 511 -9.07 28.79 11.08
CA TYR A 511 -8.92 27.44 10.56
C TYR A 511 -8.76 27.41 9.03
N ARG A 512 -7.78 26.63 8.53
CA ARG A 512 -7.52 26.46 7.10
C ARG A 512 -7.27 24.98 6.80
N ALA A 513 -8.31 24.28 6.35
CA ALA A 513 -8.29 22.84 6.08
C ALA A 513 -7.09 22.37 5.24
N SER A 514 -6.74 23.09 4.16
CA SER A 514 -5.60 22.72 3.30
C SER A 514 -4.25 22.80 4.03
N ALA A 515 -4.02 23.85 4.81
CA ALA A 515 -2.81 23.99 5.63
C ALA A 515 -2.80 22.98 6.78
N ALA A 516 -3.94 22.80 7.46
CA ALA A 516 -4.10 21.84 8.56
C ALA A 516 -3.83 20.39 8.13
N ALA A 517 -4.34 19.97 6.97
CA ALA A 517 -4.08 18.66 6.39
C ALA A 517 -2.59 18.45 6.11
N VAL A 518 -1.95 19.36 5.36
CA VAL A 518 -0.50 19.26 5.05
C VAL A 518 0.36 19.28 6.31
N ALA A 519 0.01 20.09 7.31
CA ALA A 519 0.73 20.13 8.58
C ALA A 519 0.56 18.84 9.38
N HIS A 520 -0.64 18.25 9.40
CA HIS A 520 -0.90 16.95 10.05
C HIS A 520 -0.09 15.82 9.41
N THR A 521 -0.10 15.69 8.08
CA THR A 521 0.70 14.70 7.34
C THR A 521 2.20 14.81 7.67
N ARG A 522 2.72 16.04 7.75
CA ARG A 522 4.11 16.31 8.15
C ARG A 522 4.38 15.92 9.62
N SER A 523 3.43 16.18 10.52
CA SER A 523 3.52 15.78 11.93
C SER A 523 3.50 14.27 12.12
N LEU A 524 2.68 13.53 11.35
CA LEU A 524 2.68 12.07 11.32
C LEU A 524 4.02 11.52 10.84
N SER A 525 4.50 11.96 9.67
CA SER A 525 5.80 11.57 9.11
C SER A 525 6.99 11.84 10.05
N PHE A 526 6.84 12.77 10.99
CA PHE A 526 7.84 13.11 11.99
C PHE A 526 7.70 12.30 13.29
N LEU A 527 6.52 12.24 13.92
CA LEU A 527 6.34 11.57 15.21
C LEU A 527 6.25 10.05 15.10
N LYS A 528 5.57 9.52 14.07
CA LYS A 528 5.28 8.08 13.92
C LYS A 528 6.56 7.22 13.86
N PRO A 529 7.64 7.61 13.14
CA PRO A 529 8.92 6.89 13.19
C PRO A 529 9.67 7.00 14.52
N LEU A 530 9.52 8.10 15.26
CA LEU A 530 10.18 8.30 16.56
C LEU A 530 9.54 7.41 17.64
N MET A 531 8.20 7.34 17.64
CA MET A 531 7.42 6.49 18.55
C MET A 531 7.46 5.01 18.14
N GLY A 532 7.61 4.70 16.86
CA GLY A 532 7.73 3.33 16.33
C GLY A 532 6.41 2.71 15.86
N GLY A 533 5.40 3.52 15.56
CA GLY A 533 4.06 3.06 15.15
C GLY A 533 2.94 3.89 15.79
N PRO A 534 1.66 3.44 15.68
CA PRO A 534 1.22 2.23 15.00
C PRO A 534 1.24 2.38 13.48
N TYR A 535 1.73 1.36 12.79
CA TYR A 535 1.71 1.27 11.32
C TYR A 535 0.55 0.37 10.88
N PHE A 536 -0.21 0.87 9.91
CA PHE A 536 -1.31 0.15 9.28
C PHE A 536 -0.97 -0.10 7.82
N ASP A 537 -1.44 -1.22 7.27
CA ASP A 537 -1.26 -1.55 5.87
C ASP A 537 -2.31 -0.79 5.04
N LEU A 538 -1.93 0.42 4.61
CA LEU A 538 -2.80 1.32 3.87
C LEU A 538 -3.22 0.75 2.50
N GLU A 539 -2.39 -0.12 1.90
CA GLU A 539 -2.73 -0.80 0.65
C GLU A 539 -3.78 -1.87 0.89
N ALA A 540 -3.62 -2.70 1.93
CA ALA A 540 -4.61 -3.71 2.28
C ALA A 540 -5.98 -3.10 2.65
N ILE A 541 -6.00 -1.99 3.40
CA ILE A 541 -7.23 -1.25 3.74
C ILE A 541 -7.92 -0.73 2.48
N TRP A 542 -7.17 -0.17 1.54
CA TRP A 542 -7.73 0.36 0.29
C TRP A 542 -8.19 -0.74 -0.67
N ASP A 543 -7.40 -1.80 -0.85
CA ASP A 543 -7.76 -2.94 -1.69
C ASP A 543 -9.00 -3.69 -1.13
N GLU A 544 -9.15 -3.76 0.20
CA GLU A 544 -10.38 -4.23 0.85
C GLU A 544 -11.58 -3.32 0.54
N HIS A 545 -11.42 -2.00 0.67
CA HIS A 545 -12.47 -1.04 0.36
C HIS A 545 -12.98 -1.19 -1.09
N THR A 546 -12.06 -1.16 -2.06
CA THR A 546 -12.37 -1.31 -3.49
C THR A 546 -13.01 -2.68 -3.79
N ARG A 547 -12.61 -3.74 -3.08
CA ARG A 547 -13.23 -5.06 -3.22
C ARG A 547 -14.71 -5.04 -2.81
N TYR A 548 -15.06 -4.38 -1.70
CA TYR A 548 -16.45 -4.27 -1.29
C TYR A 548 -17.31 -3.45 -2.27
N GLU A 549 -16.75 -2.38 -2.85
CA GLU A 549 -17.45 -1.54 -3.84
C GLU A 549 -17.68 -2.25 -5.17
N PHE A 550 -16.65 -2.88 -5.74
CA PHE A 550 -16.68 -3.36 -7.13
C PHE A 550 -16.90 -4.87 -7.28
N ALA A 551 -16.36 -5.69 -6.38
CA ALA A 551 -16.42 -7.15 -6.49
C ALA A 551 -17.60 -7.74 -5.69
N ASP A 552 -17.68 -7.45 -4.39
CA ASP A 552 -18.77 -7.93 -3.52
C ASP A 552 -20.06 -7.11 -3.73
N ARG A 553 -19.93 -5.85 -4.16
CA ARG A 553 -21.00 -4.86 -4.33
C ARG A 553 -21.85 -4.68 -3.05
N SER A 554 -21.17 -4.56 -1.90
CA SER A 554 -21.80 -4.48 -0.58
C SER A 554 -21.65 -3.09 0.06
N VAL A 555 -22.75 -2.34 0.09
CA VAL A 555 -22.81 -1.00 0.73
C VAL A 555 -22.46 -1.07 2.22
N GLU A 556 -22.88 -2.13 2.93
CA GLU A 556 -22.68 -2.26 4.38
C GLU A 556 -21.18 -2.43 4.73
N GLU A 557 -20.50 -3.33 4.03
CA GLU A 557 -19.07 -3.60 4.22
C GLU A 557 -18.20 -2.42 3.75
N THR A 558 -18.50 -1.82 2.60
CA THR A 558 -17.87 -0.56 2.14
C THR A 558 -17.95 0.50 3.23
N MET A 559 -19.13 0.73 3.81
CA MET A 559 -19.29 1.71 4.89
C MET A 559 -18.60 1.26 6.20
N ALA A 560 -18.43 -0.04 6.47
CA ALA A 560 -17.79 -0.54 7.69
C ALA A 560 -16.28 -0.21 7.78
N THR A 561 -15.61 -0.07 6.63
CA THR A 561 -14.19 0.35 6.52
C THR A 561 -13.95 1.86 6.67
N MET A 562 -15.01 2.65 6.78
CA MET A 562 -14.94 4.12 6.91
C MET A 562 -15.09 4.59 8.38
N VAL A 563 -14.68 5.83 8.65
CA VAL A 563 -14.90 6.55 9.92
C VAL A 563 -16.39 6.95 10.13
N ASP A 564 -16.66 7.66 11.23
CA ASP A 564 -18.00 8.16 11.58
C ASP A 564 -18.50 9.33 10.70
N GLU A 565 -17.60 10.22 10.25
CA GLU A 565 -17.91 11.32 9.33
C GLU A 565 -17.06 11.24 8.04
N PRO A 566 -17.31 10.26 7.15
CA PRO A 566 -16.56 10.08 5.91
C PRO A 566 -16.99 11.07 4.82
N TYR A 567 -16.11 11.31 3.86
CA TYR A 567 -16.35 12.20 2.73
C TYR A 567 -15.80 11.59 1.44
N VAL A 568 -16.64 11.48 0.40
CA VAL A 568 -16.24 11.04 -0.95
C VAL A 568 -16.67 12.11 -1.95
N ASN A 569 -15.78 12.46 -2.88
CA ASN A 569 -16.07 13.43 -3.95
C ASN A 569 -15.47 13.04 -5.30
N HIS A 570 -16.34 12.77 -6.27
CA HIS A 570 -16.02 12.72 -7.68
C HIS A 570 -15.88 14.15 -8.23
N VAL A 571 -14.64 14.64 -8.29
CA VAL A 571 -14.31 16.05 -8.57
C VAL A 571 -14.97 16.59 -9.85
N PRO A 572 -15.04 15.87 -10.99
CA PRO A 572 -15.58 16.43 -12.23
C PRO A 572 -17.11 16.55 -12.27
N THR A 573 -17.84 15.76 -11.47
CA THR A 573 -19.31 15.74 -11.44
C THR A 573 -19.89 16.28 -10.13
N LEU A 574 -19.05 16.53 -9.12
CA LEU A 574 -19.43 16.92 -7.75
C LEU A 574 -20.40 15.92 -7.09
N THR A 575 -20.32 14.65 -7.48
CA THR A 575 -21.11 13.55 -6.89
C THR A 575 -20.34 12.86 -5.77
N GLY A 576 -21.06 12.20 -4.87
CA GLY A 576 -20.49 11.58 -3.67
C GLY A 576 -21.35 11.83 -2.44
N GLY A 577 -20.73 11.91 -1.26
CA GLY A 577 -21.44 12.09 0.00
C GLY A 577 -20.57 12.59 1.14
N ILE A 578 -21.21 13.23 2.12
CA ILE A 578 -20.61 13.72 3.37
C ILE A 578 -21.41 13.12 4.53
N GLY A 579 -20.72 12.46 5.45
CA GLY A 579 -21.31 11.76 6.59
C GLY A 579 -21.97 10.43 6.18
N ARG A 580 -21.99 9.46 7.10
CA ARG A 580 -22.38 8.07 6.79
C ARG A 580 -23.76 7.96 6.15
N ALA A 581 -24.75 8.73 6.60
CA ALA A 581 -26.12 8.65 6.10
C ALA A 581 -26.24 9.06 4.61
N ARG A 582 -25.59 10.15 4.20
CA ARG A 582 -25.65 10.63 2.81
C ARG A 582 -24.81 9.75 1.90
N LEU A 583 -23.64 9.31 2.37
CA LEU A 583 -22.73 8.47 1.61
C LEU A 583 -23.29 7.04 1.41
N THR A 584 -23.92 6.45 2.43
CA THR A 584 -24.66 5.17 2.31
C THR A 584 -25.74 5.25 1.23
N ARG A 585 -26.47 6.38 1.17
CA ARG A 585 -27.49 6.62 0.14
C ARG A 585 -26.85 6.74 -1.25
N PHE A 586 -25.78 7.52 -1.39
CA PHE A 586 -25.06 7.66 -2.65
C PHE A 586 -24.54 6.30 -3.16
N TYR A 587 -23.92 5.50 -2.29
CA TYR A 587 -23.41 4.17 -2.66
C TYR A 587 -24.50 3.22 -3.13
N ARG A 588 -25.64 3.18 -2.42
CA ARG A 588 -26.78 2.33 -2.75
C ARG A 588 -27.50 2.77 -4.01
N ASP A 589 -27.78 4.06 -4.14
CA ASP A 589 -28.73 4.56 -5.14
C ASP A 589 -28.04 4.99 -6.46
N HIS A 590 -26.74 5.35 -6.42
CA HIS A 590 -26.06 6.01 -7.55
C HIS A 590 -24.67 5.46 -7.94
N PHE A 591 -24.01 4.62 -7.12
CA PHE A 591 -22.64 4.15 -7.40
C PHE A 591 -22.54 2.63 -7.58
N ILE A 592 -22.62 1.84 -6.51
CA ILE A 592 -22.22 0.42 -6.49
C ILE A 592 -22.97 -0.42 -7.54
N PHE A 593 -24.29 -0.20 -7.65
CA PHE A 593 -25.15 -0.93 -8.59
C PHE A 593 -25.31 -0.24 -9.96
N SER A 594 -24.86 1.00 -10.10
CA SER A 594 -24.90 1.77 -11.35
C SER A 594 -23.71 1.46 -12.28
N ASN A 595 -22.70 0.76 -11.76
CA ASN A 595 -21.53 0.35 -12.54
C ASN A 595 -21.87 -0.74 -13.58
N PRO A 596 -21.37 -0.63 -14.83
CA PRO A 596 -21.45 -1.70 -15.83
C PRO A 596 -20.81 -3.01 -15.35
N ASP A 597 -21.28 -4.14 -15.86
CA ASP A 597 -20.75 -5.45 -15.48
C ASP A 597 -19.42 -5.80 -16.17
N ASP A 598 -19.00 -5.01 -17.16
CA ASP A 598 -17.65 -5.03 -17.74
C ASP A 598 -16.73 -3.93 -17.19
N ALA A 599 -17.15 -3.20 -16.14
CA ALA A 599 -16.34 -2.19 -15.49
C ALA A 599 -15.07 -2.80 -14.88
N ALA A 600 -13.91 -2.28 -15.27
CA ALA A 600 -12.61 -2.79 -14.86
C ALA A 600 -11.65 -1.64 -14.54
N LEU A 601 -10.95 -1.77 -13.41
CA LEU A 601 -9.91 -0.87 -12.95
C LEU A 601 -8.55 -1.45 -13.35
N GLU A 602 -7.80 -0.74 -14.21
CA GLU A 602 -6.42 -1.10 -14.56
C GLU A 602 -5.46 -0.15 -13.84
N LEU A 603 -4.90 -0.59 -12.71
CA LEU A 603 -3.93 0.20 -11.93
C LEU A 603 -2.65 0.43 -12.75
N VAL A 604 -2.31 1.70 -12.96
CA VAL A 604 -1.11 2.16 -13.69
C VAL A 604 0.02 2.47 -12.72
N SER A 605 -0.28 3.24 -11.66
CA SER A 605 0.67 3.57 -10.60
C SER A 605 -0.03 3.70 -9.25
N ARG A 606 0.70 3.41 -8.17
CA ARG A 606 0.26 3.58 -6.78
C ARG A 606 1.37 4.23 -5.97
N THR A 607 1.04 5.26 -5.21
CA THR A 607 1.95 5.94 -4.28
C THR A 607 1.37 5.92 -2.86
N VAL A 608 2.07 5.26 -1.95
CA VAL A 608 1.65 5.15 -0.54
C VAL A 608 2.38 6.20 0.30
N GLY A 609 1.61 7.04 0.99
CA GLY A 609 2.08 8.03 1.96
C GLY A 609 2.01 7.51 3.40
N ILE A 610 2.13 8.43 4.36
CA ILE A 610 1.99 8.09 5.80
C ILE A 610 0.52 7.95 6.26
N ASP A 611 -0.39 8.57 5.49
CA ASP A 611 -1.81 8.82 5.79
C ASP A 611 -2.73 8.72 4.54
N ARG A 612 -2.21 8.19 3.42
CA ARG A 612 -2.94 8.15 2.14
C ARG A 612 -2.38 7.15 1.14
N VAL A 613 -3.24 6.74 0.22
CA VAL A 613 -2.90 6.07 -1.04
C VAL A 613 -3.29 6.99 -2.19
N VAL A 614 -2.44 7.08 -3.22
CA VAL A 614 -2.73 7.79 -4.46
C VAL A 614 -2.59 6.81 -5.61
N ASP A 615 -3.71 6.50 -6.26
CA ASP A 615 -3.79 5.55 -7.36
C ASP A 615 -4.05 6.29 -8.68
N GLU A 616 -3.21 6.04 -9.68
CA GLU A 616 -3.47 6.36 -11.08
C GLU A 616 -3.93 5.07 -11.77
N PHE A 617 -5.12 5.07 -12.38
CA PHE A 617 -5.68 3.89 -13.03
C PHE A 617 -6.49 4.25 -14.28
N LEU A 618 -6.74 3.26 -15.14
CA LEU A 618 -7.74 3.38 -16.20
C LEU A 618 -9.07 2.79 -15.73
N PHE A 619 -10.13 3.59 -15.78
CA PHE A 619 -11.50 3.11 -15.71
C PHE A 619 -11.95 2.69 -17.11
N ASN A 620 -12.14 1.39 -17.32
CA ASN A 620 -12.61 0.81 -18.58
C ASN A 620 -14.02 0.25 -18.39
N CYS A 621 -14.98 0.57 -19.27
CA CYS A 621 -16.32 -0.03 -19.26
C CYS A 621 -17.02 0.17 -20.62
N THR A 622 -18.18 -0.46 -20.83
CA THR A 622 -19.12 -0.11 -21.89
C THR A 622 -20.27 0.70 -21.30
N HIS A 623 -20.62 1.83 -21.93
CA HIS A 623 -21.72 2.68 -21.48
C HIS A 623 -23.10 2.09 -21.86
N ASP A 624 -23.47 1.00 -21.18
CA ASP A 624 -24.68 0.18 -21.40
C ASP A 624 -25.90 0.59 -20.54
N ARG A 625 -25.65 1.33 -19.45
CA ARG A 625 -26.61 1.87 -18.48
C ARG A 625 -26.28 3.32 -18.16
N VAL A 626 -27.18 4.03 -17.47
CA VAL A 626 -26.89 5.37 -16.93
C VAL A 626 -25.91 5.24 -15.78
N ILE A 627 -24.82 6.01 -15.79
CA ILE A 627 -23.78 6.01 -14.75
C ILE A 627 -23.77 7.39 -14.08
N ASP A 628 -24.67 7.60 -13.11
CA ASP A 628 -24.94 8.92 -12.50
C ASP A 628 -23.69 9.62 -11.96
N TRP A 629 -22.76 8.88 -11.37
CA TRP A 629 -21.54 9.44 -10.79
C TRP A 629 -20.51 9.89 -11.84
N LEU A 630 -20.49 9.26 -13.02
CA LEU A 630 -19.52 9.51 -14.10
C LEU A 630 -20.05 10.50 -15.13
N ILE A 631 -21.31 10.34 -15.54
CA ILE A 631 -21.94 11.14 -16.59
C ILE A 631 -23.45 11.30 -16.31
N PRO A 632 -23.81 12.12 -15.31
CA PRO A 632 -25.20 12.25 -14.85
C PRO A 632 -26.16 12.67 -15.96
N GLY A 633 -27.31 12.00 -16.03
CA GLY A 633 -28.40 12.31 -16.96
C GLY A 633 -28.19 11.90 -18.43
N VAL A 634 -27.08 11.24 -18.78
CA VAL A 634 -26.84 10.79 -20.16
C VAL A 634 -27.29 9.32 -20.33
N PRO A 635 -28.18 9.02 -21.31
CA PRO A 635 -28.65 7.66 -21.56
C PRO A 635 -27.58 6.77 -22.21
N PRO A 636 -27.76 5.42 -22.18
CA PRO A 636 -26.80 4.47 -22.75
C PRO A 636 -26.42 4.77 -24.19
N THR A 637 -25.12 4.75 -24.48
CA THR A 637 -24.58 4.99 -25.82
C THR A 637 -23.93 3.75 -26.43
N PHE A 638 -23.77 2.69 -25.65
CA PHE A 638 -23.14 1.41 -26.03
C PHE A 638 -21.72 1.55 -26.59
N ARG A 639 -21.02 2.65 -26.26
CA ARG A 639 -19.63 2.89 -26.65
C ARG A 639 -18.68 2.44 -25.54
N PRO A 640 -17.51 1.86 -25.89
CA PRO A 640 -16.48 1.54 -24.92
C PRO A 640 -15.76 2.81 -24.46
N LEU A 641 -15.64 2.94 -23.14
CA LEU A 641 -14.88 3.97 -22.43
C LEU A 641 -13.56 3.40 -21.92
N SER A 642 -12.54 4.24 -21.90
CA SER A 642 -11.23 3.97 -21.31
C SER A 642 -10.63 5.30 -20.87
N ILE A 643 -10.75 5.60 -19.58
CA ILE A 643 -10.59 6.96 -19.03
C ILE A 643 -9.48 6.96 -17.97
N PRO A 644 -8.48 7.85 -18.05
CA PRO A 644 -7.53 8.10 -16.97
C PRO A 644 -8.20 8.65 -15.71
N PHE A 645 -7.94 8.01 -14.58
CA PHE A 645 -8.41 8.38 -13.25
C PHE A 645 -7.23 8.59 -12.30
N THR A 646 -7.40 9.52 -11.37
CA THR A 646 -6.53 9.69 -10.19
C THR A 646 -7.42 9.70 -8.95
N SER A 647 -7.30 8.69 -8.08
CA SER A 647 -7.92 8.71 -6.74
C SER A 647 -6.87 9.08 -5.69
N ILE A 648 -7.28 9.92 -4.73
CA ILE A 648 -6.52 10.28 -3.54
C ILE A 648 -7.35 9.87 -2.33
N VAL A 649 -6.94 8.77 -1.71
CA VAL A 649 -7.62 8.11 -0.60
C VAL A 649 -6.87 8.42 0.68
N ASN A 650 -7.50 9.15 1.61
CA ASN A 650 -6.96 9.50 2.90
C ASN A 650 -7.49 8.58 4.01
N ILE A 651 -6.56 8.02 4.78
CA ILE A 651 -6.80 7.00 5.81
C ILE A 651 -6.28 7.54 7.15
N ARG A 652 -7.03 7.33 8.23
CA ARG A 652 -6.60 7.52 9.62
C ARG A 652 -6.64 6.18 10.30
N GLY A 653 -5.52 5.76 10.87
CA GLY A 653 -5.43 4.46 11.54
C GLY A 653 -5.84 3.31 10.60
N ASP A 654 -6.94 2.63 10.96
CA ASP A 654 -7.54 1.51 10.24
C ASP A 654 -8.65 1.91 9.22
N ARG A 655 -8.99 3.19 9.06
CA ARG A 655 -10.22 3.63 8.37
C ARG A 655 -10.05 4.75 7.35
N LEU A 656 -10.81 4.67 6.26
CA LEU A 656 -10.97 5.76 5.31
C LEU A 656 -11.78 6.91 5.92
N TYR A 657 -11.31 8.15 5.75
CA TYR A 657 -12.07 9.35 6.15
C TYR A 657 -12.36 10.31 5.00
N HIS A 658 -11.54 10.31 3.95
CA HIS A 658 -11.71 11.22 2.82
C HIS A 658 -11.20 10.59 1.54
N GLU A 659 -12.01 10.58 0.50
CA GLU A 659 -11.62 10.24 -0.86
C GLU A 659 -12.00 11.38 -1.81
N HIS A 660 -11.12 11.65 -2.77
CA HIS A 660 -11.49 12.42 -3.95
C HIS A 660 -10.88 11.81 -5.21
N ILE A 661 -11.73 11.67 -6.23
CA ILE A 661 -11.38 11.04 -7.50
C ILE A 661 -11.54 12.07 -8.62
N ALA A 662 -10.53 12.19 -9.47
CA ALA A 662 -10.49 13.11 -10.60
C ALA A 662 -10.25 12.36 -11.92
N TRP A 663 -10.89 12.86 -12.98
CA TRP A 663 -10.69 12.43 -14.37
C TRP A 663 -11.03 13.61 -15.31
N ASP A 664 -10.73 13.48 -16.61
CA ASP A 664 -11.11 14.49 -17.60
C ASP A 664 -12.50 14.20 -18.20
N GLN A 665 -13.51 15.02 -17.84
CA GLN A 665 -14.86 14.90 -18.40
C GLN A 665 -14.91 15.16 -19.91
N GLY A 666 -13.96 15.93 -20.46
CA GLY A 666 -13.81 16.13 -21.90
C GLY A 666 -13.52 14.80 -22.61
N THR A 667 -12.54 14.04 -22.10
CA THR A 667 -12.19 12.69 -22.58
C THR A 667 -13.42 11.78 -22.59
N VAL A 668 -14.25 11.79 -21.53
CA VAL A 668 -15.49 11.00 -21.46
C VAL A 668 -16.46 11.38 -22.59
N LEU A 669 -16.82 12.67 -22.68
CA LEU A 669 -17.77 13.17 -23.68
C LEU A 669 -17.28 12.97 -25.11
N ARG A 670 -15.98 13.09 -25.36
CA ARG A 670 -15.36 12.85 -26.66
C ARG A 670 -15.41 11.37 -27.07
N GLN A 671 -15.11 10.44 -26.16
CA GLN A 671 -15.22 9.01 -26.44
C GLN A 671 -16.68 8.58 -26.71
N LEU A 672 -17.64 9.17 -25.98
CA LEU A 672 -19.07 8.94 -26.23
C LEU A 672 -19.60 9.59 -27.51
N GLY A 673 -18.81 10.49 -28.15
CA GLY A 673 -19.23 11.23 -29.34
C GLY A 673 -20.25 12.34 -29.05
N LEU A 674 -20.29 12.82 -27.81
CA LEU A 674 -21.18 13.90 -27.35
C LEU A 674 -20.48 15.26 -27.39
N LEU A 675 -19.14 15.29 -27.41
CA LEU A 675 -18.35 16.51 -27.59
C LEU A 675 -17.97 16.70 -29.09
N PRO A 676 -18.37 17.80 -29.74
CA PRO A 676 -17.92 18.13 -31.09
C PRO A 676 -16.41 18.38 -31.18
N ASP A 677 -15.79 18.05 -32.32
CA ASP A 677 -14.38 18.36 -32.58
C ASP A 677 -14.07 19.86 -32.68
N TYR A 678 -15.07 20.65 -33.07
CA TYR A 678 -14.97 22.10 -33.28
C TYR A 678 -16.13 22.81 -32.58
N LEU A 679 -15.82 23.93 -31.94
CA LEU A 679 -16.81 24.82 -31.30
C LEU A 679 -16.62 26.26 -31.82
N PRO A 680 -17.69 27.07 -31.84
CA PRO A 680 -17.61 28.46 -32.25
C PRO A 680 -16.69 29.25 -31.30
N PHE A 681 -15.90 30.16 -31.86
CA PHE A 681 -15.04 31.08 -31.13
C PHE A 681 -15.70 32.47 -31.11
N PRO A 682 -16.29 32.92 -29.99
CA PRO A 682 -17.13 34.12 -29.95
C PRO A 682 -16.35 35.43 -29.77
N TYR A 683 -15.01 35.40 -29.79
CA TYR A 683 -14.15 36.54 -29.50
C TYR A 683 -13.37 36.98 -30.74
N SER A 684 -12.98 38.26 -30.81
CA SER A 684 -12.13 38.78 -31.88
C SER A 684 -10.72 38.17 -31.83
N LEU A 685 -10.12 37.91 -32.99
CA LEU A 685 -8.76 37.39 -33.05
C LEU A 685 -7.70 38.47 -32.73
N PRO A 686 -6.55 38.11 -32.15
CA PRO A 686 -5.42 39.03 -31.94
C PRO A 686 -5.00 39.67 -33.27
N GLY A 687 -5.14 41.00 -33.36
CA GLY A 687 -4.95 41.75 -34.61
C GLY A 687 -6.23 42.37 -35.18
N GLY A 688 -7.40 42.12 -34.58
CA GLY A 688 -8.65 42.82 -34.92
C GLY A 688 -9.36 42.28 -36.16
N GLY A 689 -9.07 41.04 -36.58
CA GLY A 689 -9.83 40.36 -37.62
C GLY A 689 -11.20 39.94 -37.11
N GLU A 690 -12.25 40.50 -37.70
CA GLU A 690 -13.62 39.97 -37.64
C GLU A 690 -13.78 38.89 -38.73
N ALA A 691 -14.69 37.94 -38.51
CA ALA A 691 -15.06 36.98 -39.55
C ALA A 691 -15.81 37.70 -40.68
N ALA A 692 -15.61 37.27 -41.93
CA ALA A 692 -16.31 37.81 -43.07
C ALA A 692 -17.83 37.64 -42.95
N ASP A 693 -18.59 38.43 -43.72
CA ASP A 693 -20.05 38.39 -43.65
C ASP A 693 -20.58 36.98 -44.01
N GLY A 694 -21.52 36.48 -43.19
CA GLY A 694 -21.97 35.08 -43.23
C GLY A 694 -20.98 34.02 -42.72
N GLN A 695 -19.77 34.35 -42.28
CA GLN A 695 -18.81 33.41 -41.67
C GLN A 695 -18.81 33.49 -40.13
N GLN A 696 -18.22 32.47 -39.50
CA GLN A 696 -17.87 32.42 -38.08
C GLN A 696 -16.49 31.79 -37.88
N PHE A 697 -15.82 32.14 -36.78
CA PHE A 697 -14.62 31.43 -36.35
C PHE A 697 -15.00 30.19 -35.54
N GLU A 698 -14.28 29.09 -35.78
CA GLU A 698 -14.33 27.87 -34.98
C GLU A 698 -12.92 27.49 -34.51
N TYR A 699 -12.80 27.04 -33.27
CA TYR A 699 -11.57 26.46 -32.75
C TYR A 699 -11.73 24.94 -32.60
N ARG A 700 -10.64 24.19 -32.81
CA ARG A 700 -10.63 22.76 -32.51
C ARG A 700 -10.56 22.57 -31.00
N VAL A 701 -11.49 21.80 -30.43
CA VAL A 701 -11.57 21.60 -28.98
C VAL A 701 -10.32 20.85 -28.50
N PRO A 702 -9.54 21.40 -27.53
CA PRO A 702 -8.25 20.85 -27.10
C PRO A 702 -8.44 19.70 -26.09
N VAL A 703 -9.27 18.73 -26.47
CA VAL A 703 -9.63 17.55 -25.69
C VAL A 703 -9.29 16.32 -26.50
N ALA A 704 -8.56 15.40 -25.89
CA ALA A 704 -8.22 14.10 -26.46
C ALA A 704 -9.21 13.02 -25.99
N GLY A 705 -9.34 11.95 -26.78
CA GLY A 705 -10.20 10.80 -26.50
C GLY A 705 -9.41 9.63 -25.90
N ARG A 706 -9.60 8.43 -26.46
CA ARG A 706 -8.99 7.18 -25.97
C ARG A 706 -7.46 7.14 -26.09
N GLU A 707 -6.88 8.05 -26.85
CA GLU A 707 -5.44 8.27 -26.94
C GLU A 707 -4.81 8.75 -25.62
N THR A 708 -5.57 9.39 -24.70
CA THR A 708 -5.06 9.76 -23.36
C THR A 708 -4.73 8.51 -22.54
N ALA A 709 -5.68 7.58 -22.44
CA ALA A 709 -5.51 6.30 -21.75
C ALA A 709 -4.36 5.46 -22.33
N LYS A 710 -4.25 5.40 -23.67
CA LYS A 710 -3.14 4.70 -24.34
C LYS A 710 -1.78 5.31 -24.01
N LYS A 711 -1.67 6.65 -24.07
CA LYS A 711 -0.43 7.40 -23.84
C LYS A 711 0.02 7.35 -22.38
N LEU A 712 -0.92 7.20 -21.44
CA LEU A 712 -0.63 7.00 -20.01
C LEU A 712 0.04 5.64 -19.75
N VAL A 713 -0.44 4.56 -20.38
CA VAL A 713 0.09 3.20 -20.19
C VAL A 713 1.33 2.93 -21.04
N ASP A 714 1.41 3.49 -22.25
CA ASP A 714 2.57 3.39 -23.14
C ASP A 714 2.96 4.78 -23.69
N GLU A 715 4.09 5.27 -23.19
CA GLU A 715 4.69 6.55 -23.58
C GLU A 715 4.96 6.68 -25.10
N ASN A 716 5.00 5.57 -25.85
CA ASN A 716 5.22 5.54 -27.30
C ASN A 716 3.93 5.39 -28.12
N ALA A 717 2.77 5.16 -27.49
CA ALA A 717 1.53 4.82 -28.19
C ALA A 717 0.90 5.96 -29.00
N TRP A 718 1.28 7.23 -28.74
CA TRP A 718 0.80 8.39 -29.48
C TRP A 718 1.87 9.50 -29.56
N PRO A 719 1.99 10.27 -30.66
CA PRO A 719 2.91 11.40 -30.72
C PRO A 719 2.56 12.50 -29.71
N SER A 720 3.57 13.07 -29.06
CA SER A 720 3.38 14.25 -28.22
C SER A 720 3.24 15.52 -29.07
N ASN A 721 2.63 16.57 -28.50
CA ASN A 721 2.54 17.94 -29.06
C ASN A 721 1.61 18.16 -30.28
N GLU A 722 0.89 17.15 -30.79
CA GLU A 722 -0.02 17.33 -31.95
C GLU A 722 -1.09 18.42 -31.72
N MET A 723 -1.62 18.53 -30.48
CA MET A 723 -2.63 19.53 -30.13
C MET A 723 -2.10 20.96 -30.09
N ILE A 724 -0.77 21.18 -30.02
CA ILE A 724 -0.16 22.52 -30.06
C ILE A 724 -0.33 23.16 -31.45
N ALA A 725 -0.46 22.34 -32.50
CA ALA A 725 -0.69 22.82 -33.87
C ALA A 725 -2.16 23.20 -34.16
N PHE A 726 -3.06 23.13 -33.17
CA PHE A 726 -4.47 23.49 -33.37
C PHE A 726 -4.61 25.01 -33.52
N ALA A 727 -5.28 25.43 -34.60
CA ALA A 727 -5.55 26.82 -34.92
C ALA A 727 -7.05 27.07 -35.06
N VAL A 728 -7.45 28.33 -34.88
CA VAL A 728 -8.78 28.81 -35.24
C VAL A 728 -8.91 28.79 -36.77
N ARG A 729 -10.06 28.37 -37.27
CA ARG A 729 -10.44 28.40 -38.69
C ARG A 729 -11.67 29.27 -38.88
N GLU A 730 -11.83 29.79 -40.08
CA GLU A 730 -13.05 30.46 -40.53
C GLU A 730 -13.92 29.47 -41.32
N VAL A 731 -15.22 29.44 -41.04
CA VAL A 731 -16.20 28.58 -41.71
C VAL A 731 -17.54 29.31 -41.92
N PRO A 732 -18.38 28.88 -42.88
CA PRO A 732 -19.72 29.45 -43.03
C PRO A 732 -20.56 29.24 -41.78
N LYS A 733 -21.34 30.25 -41.38
CA LYS A 733 -22.39 30.06 -40.37
C LYS A 733 -23.38 29.02 -40.90
N LYS A 734 -23.68 28.03 -40.08
CA LYS A 734 -24.87 27.19 -40.29
C LYS A 734 -26.08 27.99 -39.83
N GLU A 735 -27.10 28.06 -40.69
CA GLU A 735 -28.44 28.56 -40.36
C GLU A 735 -29.14 27.65 -39.35
#